data_AF-A0A1Z5TLH3-F1
#
_entry.id   AF-A0A1Z5TLH3-F1
#
_cell.length_a   1.000
_cell.length_b   1.000
_cell.length_c   1.000
_cell.angle_alpha   90.00
_cell.angle_beta   90.00
_cell.angle_gamma   90.00
#
_symmetry.space_group_name_H-M   'P 1'
#
loop_
_entity.id
_entity.type
_entity.pdbx_description
1 polymer ?
#
loop_
_entity_poly.entity_id
_entity_poly.type
_entity_poly.pdbx_seq_one_letter_code
_entity_poly.pdbx_strand_id
1 'polypeptide(L)'
;MKFSHSIQFNAVPDWSSYYINYSNLKKLIYQLEKQIHQQQPSKQDGHPDGDAESSPLLRSTSAGTASGFPDDPDKVFSKKLDDELEKIASFYQLKELEIYGEVDGLLKDVKEYQEEHATGEGAEEGPGLRRQSLWTRTRQNSIFKSFQLGGSGGASSKGGARRRRSSNMGAGDRAERGIPEEDEQGDDSDDDAADHANENTRLTVSQPNMGRRATTAIGGSTSNRRMSDTYEPATRDTHSSTEVRRRPSTAAFNDFDSDALDALYSEGVTLKKRITNLYVSVCELRSYIQLNETGFSKVLKKYDKTLDRSLKSAYLANNVKPAYPFLPSTMETLNDHLLDVEKAYAGIVTSSDLETARRELRLHLREHVVWERNTVWREMIGIERKAQAANLGIRGTMLGRDTADQEHARRQGDAAVDSSTKEVSTPVGRYTCPRFLLTSTFWTLIFCLAVFAVLLFGGGAASIVDDPAQQNCLALVIFISLLWATEAIPLFVTSLLVPFLVVLLNVAKSDAPPHRRLESKAAASYVFAAMWTPVIMLLLGGFTIAAALSKYNIAKMMATFVLSKAGTRPRTVLLTSMGVAMFASMWISNVAAPVLCFSIIQPILRNLPSDSPMSKALLLGIALSSNIGGAASPIASPQNLIALQNMEPQPGWGIWFFIALPVCIISLLLIWILLLVTFRPDRGTTIVPIRPMKDRFTALQWFISFVTVLTILLWCLSHQLEPYFGDMGVIAILPLLAFFGTGILTKEDFNNFLWTIIILAAGGLALGKAVTSSGLLTTIATSITSSVAAMNLYALTCTFAALIAVIATFISHTVAALIILPLVREVGSSLPSPHPNLLVMSSVLMASAAMGLPTSGFPNMTAIMMEDPATGRRYLRVGDFLTRGIPASVLSYGVIVTVGFGLMRVLGY
;
A
#
# COMPACT_ATOMS: atom_id res chain seq x y z
N MET A 1 -25.57 -13.83 10.60
CA MET A 1 -24.14 -13.47 10.75
C MET A 1 -23.61 -13.91 12.11
N LYS A 2 -22.35 -14.36 12.20
CA LYS A 2 -21.69 -14.58 13.51
C LYS A 2 -21.56 -13.23 14.22
N PHE A 3 -21.82 -13.17 15.53
CA PHE A 3 -21.83 -11.91 16.28
C PHE A 3 -20.51 -11.11 16.21
N SER A 4 -19.37 -11.77 16.02
CA SER A 4 -18.08 -11.10 15.77
C SER A 4 -18.10 -10.22 14.52
N HIS A 5 -18.70 -10.70 13.43
CA HIS A 5 -18.89 -9.89 12.21
C HIS A 5 -19.94 -8.80 12.45
N SER A 6 -20.98 -9.09 13.23
CA SER A 6 -21.99 -8.09 13.59
C SER A 6 -21.41 -6.91 14.37
N ILE A 7 -20.43 -7.12 15.26
CA ILE A 7 -19.71 -6.03 15.93
C ILE A 7 -18.93 -5.24 14.90
N GLN A 8 -18.16 -5.91 14.04
CA GLN A 8 -17.36 -5.23 13.00
C GLN A 8 -18.21 -4.38 12.05
N PHE A 9 -19.45 -4.78 11.75
CA PHE A 9 -20.36 -4.04 10.88
C PHE A 9 -21.09 -2.86 11.53
N ASN A 10 -21.22 -2.86 12.85
CA ASN A 10 -21.96 -1.82 13.57
C ASN A 10 -21.05 -0.99 14.48
N ALA A 11 -19.76 -1.31 14.55
CA ALA A 11 -18.78 -0.52 15.26
C ALA A 11 -18.40 0.70 14.42
N VAL A 12 -18.20 1.84 15.10
CA VAL A 12 -17.55 3.00 14.50
C VAL A 12 -16.11 2.62 14.16
N PRO A 13 -15.62 2.84 12.92
CA PRO A 13 -14.30 2.38 12.47
C PRO A 13 -13.16 2.83 13.38
N ASP A 14 -13.21 4.10 13.78
CA ASP A 14 -12.20 4.73 14.63
C ASP A 14 -12.22 4.21 16.08
N TRP A 15 -13.34 3.64 16.52
CA TRP A 15 -13.50 3.11 17.88
C TRP A 15 -13.38 1.58 17.93
N SER A 16 -13.14 0.93 16.78
CA SER A 16 -13.16 -0.53 16.62
C SER A 16 -12.29 -1.30 17.61
N SER A 17 -11.14 -0.75 18.02
CA SER A 17 -10.23 -1.34 19.02
C SER A 17 -10.75 -1.29 20.46
N TYR A 18 -11.65 -0.36 20.75
CA TYR A 18 -12.21 -0.11 22.08
C TYR A 18 -13.49 -0.90 22.33
N TYR A 19 -14.13 -1.46 21.30
CA TYR A 19 -15.19 -2.45 21.48
C TYR A 19 -14.66 -3.75 22.10
N ILE A 20 -15.57 -4.53 22.70
CA ILE A 20 -15.27 -5.83 23.27
C ILE A 20 -14.62 -6.77 22.24
N ASN A 21 -13.45 -7.33 22.59
CA ASN A 21 -12.73 -8.25 21.71
C ASN A 21 -13.33 -9.67 21.75
N TYR A 22 -14.51 -9.81 21.17
CA TYR A 22 -15.28 -11.06 21.16
C TYR A 22 -14.49 -12.24 20.59
N SER A 23 -13.66 -12.01 19.57
CA SER A 23 -12.86 -13.07 18.93
C SER A 23 -11.80 -13.65 19.85
N ASN A 24 -11.08 -12.82 20.61
CA ASN A 24 -10.02 -13.27 21.49
C ASN A 24 -10.62 -13.93 22.75
N LEU A 25 -11.69 -13.37 23.31
CA LEU A 25 -12.42 -13.99 24.41
C LEU A 25 -12.99 -15.37 24.00
N LYS A 26 -13.52 -15.48 22.78
CA LYS A 26 -13.96 -16.77 22.23
C LYS A 26 -12.81 -17.77 22.08
N LYS A 27 -11.61 -17.35 21.66
CA LYS A 27 -10.43 -18.22 21.59
C LYS A 27 -10.01 -18.69 22.98
N LEU A 28 -10.01 -17.77 23.96
CA LEU A 28 -9.71 -18.08 25.35
C LEU A 28 -10.68 -19.11 25.93
N ILE A 29 -11.98 -18.98 25.65
CA ILE A 29 -13.00 -19.98 26.03
C ILE A 29 -12.62 -21.38 25.54
N TYR A 30 -12.28 -21.52 24.25
CA TYR A 30 -11.88 -22.82 23.69
C TYR A 30 -10.55 -23.33 24.24
N GLN A 31 -9.62 -22.44 24.60
CA GLN A 31 -8.36 -22.83 25.25
C GLN A 31 -8.60 -23.37 26.65
N LEU A 32 -9.45 -22.70 27.44
CA LEU A 32 -9.84 -23.15 28.78
C LEU A 32 -10.60 -24.47 28.72
N GLU A 33 -11.52 -24.62 27.77
CA GLU A 33 -12.21 -25.90 27.51
C GLU A 33 -11.22 -27.03 27.22
N LYS A 34 -10.23 -26.79 26.35
CA LYS A 34 -9.20 -27.79 26.03
C LYS A 34 -8.35 -28.14 27.25
N GLN A 35 -7.99 -27.16 28.08
CA GLN A 35 -7.22 -27.38 29.31
C GLN A 35 -7.98 -28.22 30.34
N ILE A 36 -9.29 -27.98 30.50
CA ILE A 36 -10.14 -28.75 31.42
C ILE A 36 -10.30 -30.20 30.95
N HIS A 37 -10.52 -30.42 29.64
CA HIS A 37 -10.64 -31.76 29.09
C HIS A 37 -9.30 -32.53 29.09
N GLN A 38 -8.16 -31.85 29.01
CA GLN A 38 -6.84 -32.47 29.17
C GLN A 38 -6.52 -32.86 30.62
N GLN A 39 -7.19 -32.26 31.61
CA GLN A 39 -6.98 -32.54 33.03
C GLN A 39 -7.86 -33.66 33.60
N GLN A 40 -8.88 -34.15 32.87
CA GLN A 40 -9.66 -35.32 33.26
C GLN A 40 -9.05 -36.61 32.68
N PRO A 41 -8.32 -37.43 33.47
CA PRO A 41 -8.04 -38.79 33.05
C PRO A 41 -9.35 -39.59 33.06
N SER A 42 -9.66 -40.20 31.92
CA SER A 42 -10.74 -41.15 31.75
C SER A 42 -10.65 -42.27 32.79
N LYS A 43 -11.55 -42.26 33.78
CA LYS A 43 -11.89 -43.45 34.57
C LYS A 43 -12.75 -44.38 33.72
N GLN A 44 -12.16 -45.09 32.75
CA GLN A 44 -12.71 -46.37 32.32
C GLN A 44 -11.69 -47.19 31.53
N ASP A 45 -11.56 -48.44 31.98
CA ASP A 45 -10.94 -49.62 31.38
C ASP A 45 -9.41 -49.67 31.27
N GLY A 46 -8.86 -50.68 31.95
CA GLY A 46 -7.44 -50.88 32.16
C GLY A 46 -6.72 -51.41 30.92
N HIS A 47 -5.67 -50.70 30.53
CA HIS A 47 -4.44 -51.22 29.91
C HIS A 47 -3.30 -50.25 30.27
N PRO A 48 -2.14 -50.74 30.77
CA PRO A 48 -1.02 -49.88 31.08
C PRO A 48 -0.13 -49.81 29.84
N ASP A 49 -0.26 -48.77 29.03
CA ASP A 49 0.79 -48.26 28.14
C ASP A 49 0.23 -47.04 27.38
N GLY A 50 0.74 -45.85 27.69
CA GLY A 50 0.29 -44.59 27.08
C GLY A 50 0.84 -43.34 27.76
N ASP A 51 2.10 -43.05 27.49
CA ASP A 51 2.75 -41.72 27.45
C ASP A 51 2.54 -40.74 28.61
N ALA A 52 3.42 -40.87 29.61
CA ALA A 52 3.61 -39.95 30.73
C ALA A 52 4.36 -38.63 30.36
N GLU A 53 4.23 -38.11 29.14
CA GLU A 53 4.97 -36.92 28.66
C GLU A 53 4.11 -35.67 28.39
N SER A 54 2.94 -35.54 29.02
CA SER A 54 2.16 -34.28 28.98
C SER A 54 1.84 -33.72 30.36
N SER A 55 2.82 -33.76 31.27
CA SER A 55 2.76 -33.04 32.54
C SER A 55 3.70 -31.81 32.46
N PRO A 56 3.20 -30.56 32.47
CA PRO A 56 4.06 -29.39 32.42
C PRO A 56 4.79 -29.21 33.76
N LEU A 57 6.05 -29.62 33.79
CA LEU A 57 7.02 -29.43 34.88
C LEU A 57 7.54 -27.98 34.91
N LEU A 58 6.79 -27.07 35.54
CA LEU A 58 7.35 -25.86 36.16
C LEU A 58 6.75 -25.66 37.55
N ARG A 59 7.13 -26.56 38.46
CA ARG A 59 6.97 -26.38 39.90
C ARG A 59 8.23 -25.69 40.41
N SER A 60 8.33 -24.37 40.25
CA SER A 60 9.41 -23.61 40.86
C SER A 60 9.05 -23.27 42.31
N THR A 61 9.68 -23.99 43.23
CA THR A 61 9.80 -23.65 44.64
C THR A 61 10.59 -22.36 44.77
N SER A 62 9.93 -21.27 45.14
CA SER A 62 10.55 -20.18 45.90
C SER A 62 9.66 -19.85 47.10
N ALA A 63 10.28 -19.87 48.27
CA ALA A 63 9.63 -19.89 49.56
C ALA A 63 9.08 -18.51 49.96
N GLY A 64 7.96 -18.53 50.69
CA GLY A 64 7.61 -17.50 51.66
C GLY A 64 6.57 -16.48 51.21
N THR A 65 5.29 -16.85 51.22
CA THR A 65 4.19 -16.21 51.97
C THR A 65 2.84 -16.78 51.54
N ALA A 66 1.91 -16.82 52.48
CA ALA A 66 0.75 -17.70 52.49
C ALA A 66 -0.40 -17.28 51.55
N SER A 67 -1.17 -18.31 51.16
CA SER A 67 -2.54 -18.34 50.63
C SER A 67 -2.78 -18.04 49.13
N GLY A 68 -3.23 -19.08 48.40
CA GLY A 68 -3.78 -18.95 47.05
C GLY A 68 -3.93 -20.29 46.32
N PHE A 69 -5.16 -20.77 46.20
CA PHE A 69 -5.62 -21.99 45.51
C PHE A 69 -5.19 -22.11 44.02
N PRO A 70 -5.22 -23.32 43.41
CA PRO A 70 -4.85 -23.53 42.00
C PRO A 70 -5.77 -22.74 41.04
N ASP A 71 -5.24 -22.29 39.90
CA ASP A 71 -5.88 -21.38 38.93
C ASP A 71 -7.27 -21.86 38.49
N ASP A 72 -8.31 -21.28 39.09
CA ASP A 72 -9.71 -21.48 38.72
C ASP A 72 -9.95 -20.81 37.34
N PRO A 73 -10.40 -21.53 36.30
CA PRO A 73 -10.63 -20.98 34.96
C PRO A 73 -11.59 -19.77 34.98
N ASP A 74 -12.50 -19.73 35.95
CA ASP A 74 -13.40 -18.60 36.18
C ASP A 74 -12.65 -17.33 36.55
N LYS A 75 -11.56 -17.40 37.34
CA LYS A 75 -10.74 -16.24 37.71
C LYS A 75 -9.90 -15.73 36.54
N VAL A 76 -9.38 -16.64 35.72
CA VAL A 76 -8.59 -16.28 34.52
C VAL A 76 -9.50 -15.58 33.50
N PHE A 77 -10.70 -16.11 33.30
CA PHE A 77 -11.67 -15.52 32.39
C PHE A 77 -12.26 -14.21 32.92
N SER A 78 -12.58 -14.13 34.23
CA SER A 78 -13.09 -12.90 34.84
C SER A 78 -12.07 -11.77 34.77
N LYS A 79 -10.79 -12.04 35.05
CA LYS A 79 -9.71 -11.04 34.93
C LYS A 79 -9.61 -10.47 33.51
N LYS A 80 -9.75 -11.33 32.49
CA LYS A 80 -9.74 -10.88 31.09
C LYS A 80 -10.99 -10.12 30.69
N LEU A 81 -12.13 -10.39 31.32
CA LEU A 81 -13.34 -9.59 31.16
C LEU A 81 -13.22 -8.23 31.87
N ASP A 82 -12.60 -8.19 33.04
CA ASP A 82 -12.35 -6.95 33.79
C ASP A 82 -11.40 -6.03 33.01
N ASP A 83 -10.32 -6.57 32.42
CA ASP A 83 -9.42 -5.83 31.51
C ASP A 83 -10.20 -5.18 30.34
N GLU A 84 -11.15 -5.91 29.75
CA GLU A 84 -11.97 -5.42 28.63
C GLU A 84 -13.02 -4.40 29.10
N LEU A 85 -13.57 -4.56 30.30
CA LEU A 85 -14.52 -3.63 30.90
C LEU A 85 -13.85 -2.28 31.23
N GLU A 86 -12.65 -2.31 31.83
CA GLU A 86 -11.88 -1.11 32.14
C GLU A 86 -11.50 -0.34 30.87
N LYS A 87 -11.07 -1.06 29.83
CA LYS A 87 -10.79 -0.47 28.50
C LYS A 87 -12.02 0.23 27.93
N ILE A 88 -13.20 -0.41 27.98
CA ILE A 88 -14.44 0.17 27.44
C ILE A 88 -14.87 1.40 28.27
N ALA A 89 -14.77 1.33 29.59
CA ALA A 89 -15.19 2.39 30.50
C ALA A 89 -14.29 3.64 30.41
N SER A 90 -12.97 3.44 30.42
CA SER A 90 -12.00 4.53 30.28
C SER A 90 -12.15 5.25 28.94
N PHE A 91 -12.36 4.51 27.85
CA PHE A 91 -12.60 5.10 26.54
C PHE A 91 -13.91 5.90 26.49
N TYR A 92 -15.00 5.33 27.04
CA TYR A 92 -16.30 6.00 27.07
C TYR A 92 -16.22 7.35 27.80
N GLN A 93 -15.61 7.40 28.99
CA GLN A 93 -15.49 8.63 29.78
C GLN A 93 -14.73 9.73 29.04
N LEU A 94 -13.65 9.38 28.34
CA LEU A 94 -12.88 10.34 27.55
C LEU A 94 -13.71 10.88 26.39
N LYS A 95 -14.44 10.01 25.69
CA LYS A 95 -15.26 10.40 24.53
C LYS A 95 -16.51 11.17 24.92
N GLU A 96 -17.10 10.85 26.06
CA GLU A 96 -18.23 11.58 26.62
C GLU A 96 -17.84 13.03 26.94
N LEU A 97 -16.71 13.24 27.63
CA LEU A 97 -16.22 14.59 27.92
C LEU A 97 -15.93 15.43 26.67
N GLU A 98 -15.39 14.79 25.62
CA GLU A 98 -15.13 15.42 24.33
C GLU A 98 -16.43 15.82 23.64
N ILE A 99 -17.35 14.86 23.45
CA ILE A 99 -18.60 15.08 22.70
C ILE A 99 -19.52 16.05 23.45
N TYR A 100 -19.67 15.91 24.77
CA TYR A 100 -20.52 16.83 25.55
C TYR A 100 -19.94 18.24 25.58
N GLY A 101 -18.61 18.39 25.68
CA GLY A 101 -17.97 19.70 25.56
C GLY A 101 -18.23 20.38 24.21
N GLU A 102 -18.29 19.61 23.12
CA GLU A 102 -18.64 20.13 21.79
C GLU A 102 -20.13 20.46 21.64
N VAL A 103 -21.02 19.66 22.25
CA VAL A 103 -22.47 19.92 22.30
C VAL A 103 -22.75 21.18 23.10
N ASP A 104 -22.14 21.35 24.27
CA ASP A 104 -22.32 22.56 25.08
C ASP A 104 -21.81 23.82 24.36
N GLY A 105 -20.67 23.70 23.66
CA GLY A 105 -20.14 24.75 22.80
C GLY A 105 -21.11 25.09 21.66
N LEU A 106 -21.68 24.07 21.01
CA LEU A 106 -22.67 24.26 19.96
C LEU A 106 -23.93 24.95 20.48
N LEU A 107 -24.49 24.50 21.61
CA LEU A 107 -25.70 25.08 22.20
C LEU A 107 -25.50 26.54 22.56
N LYS A 108 -24.29 26.92 22.98
CA LYS A 108 -23.94 28.32 23.21
C LYS A 108 -23.92 29.12 21.91
N ASP A 109 -23.28 28.60 20.86
CA ASP A 109 -23.20 29.27 19.56
C ASP A 109 -24.60 29.41 18.90
N VAL A 110 -25.46 28.41 19.08
CA VAL A 110 -26.87 28.44 18.62
C VAL A 110 -27.67 29.51 19.37
N LYS A 111 -27.47 29.65 20.69
CA LYS A 111 -28.11 30.71 21.48
C LYS A 111 -27.64 32.09 21.05
N GLU A 112 -26.34 32.29 20.86
CA GLU A 112 -25.78 33.55 20.37
C GLU A 112 -26.38 33.93 19.00
N TYR A 113 -26.48 32.96 18.08
CA TYR A 113 -27.12 33.15 16.77
C TYR A 113 -28.61 33.52 16.87
N GLN A 114 -29.36 32.86 17.75
CA GLN A 114 -30.78 33.17 17.97
C GLN A 114 -31.00 34.55 18.61
N GLU A 115 -30.13 34.97 19.53
CA GLU A 115 -30.18 36.29 20.17
C GLU A 115 -29.84 37.42 19.16
N GLU A 116 -28.90 37.19 18.25
CA GLU A 116 -28.57 38.12 17.16
C GLU A 116 -29.73 38.25 16.16
N HIS A 117 -30.42 37.16 15.85
CA HIS A 117 -31.61 37.19 15.01
C HIS A 117 -32.83 37.83 15.69
N ALA A 118 -33.01 37.64 16.99
CA ALA A 118 -34.12 38.25 17.75
C ALA A 118 -33.96 39.77 17.97
N THR A 119 -32.72 40.27 17.99
CA THR A 119 -32.43 41.71 18.17
C THR A 119 -32.45 42.51 16.88
N GLY A 120 -32.37 41.86 15.71
CA GLY A 120 -32.45 42.49 14.39
C GLY A 120 -33.86 42.92 13.96
N GLU A 121 -34.93 42.40 14.58
CA GLU A 121 -36.31 42.71 14.20
C GLU A 121 -36.91 43.97 14.88
N GLY A 122 -36.14 44.74 15.68
CA GLY A 122 -36.75 45.74 16.57
C GLY A 122 -36.01 47.03 16.93
N ALA A 123 -34.90 47.45 16.30
CA ALA A 123 -34.23 48.70 16.71
C ALA A 123 -33.66 49.55 15.56
N GLU A 124 -34.24 50.75 15.38
CA GLU A 124 -33.64 51.86 14.65
C GLU A 124 -32.39 52.42 15.38
N GLU A 125 -31.37 52.73 14.58
CA GLU A 125 -30.23 53.65 14.75
C GLU A 125 -29.25 53.55 15.96
N GLY A 126 -27.96 53.38 15.62
CA GLY A 126 -26.81 53.83 16.42
C GLY A 126 -25.45 53.23 16.00
N PRO A 127 -24.40 54.02 15.66
CA PRO A 127 -23.13 53.49 15.17
C PRO A 127 -22.22 53.09 16.34
N GLY A 128 -22.01 51.79 16.55
CA GLY A 128 -21.21 51.28 17.68
C GLY A 128 -20.46 49.98 17.39
N LEU A 129 -19.12 50.10 17.30
CA LEU A 129 -18.08 49.05 17.43
C LEU A 129 -18.31 47.67 16.75
N ARG A 130 -17.57 47.43 15.66
CA ARG A 130 -17.21 46.10 15.14
C ARG A 130 -16.85 45.12 16.27
N ARG A 131 -17.72 44.13 16.54
CA ARG A 131 -17.37 42.90 17.26
C ARG A 131 -16.74 41.90 16.28
N GLN A 132 -15.69 41.20 16.75
CA GLN A 132 -14.93 40.24 15.94
C GLN A 132 -15.82 39.09 15.47
N SER A 133 -15.73 38.74 14.18
CA SER A 133 -16.41 37.58 13.61
C SER A 133 -15.99 36.28 14.29
N LEU A 134 -16.98 35.40 14.49
CA LEU A 134 -16.93 34.05 15.10
C LEU A 134 -15.76 33.20 14.60
N TRP A 135 -15.32 33.44 13.36
CA TRP A 135 -14.20 32.78 12.69
C TRP A 135 -12.86 32.86 13.44
N THR A 136 -12.66 33.87 14.30
CA THR A 136 -11.39 34.05 15.03
C THR A 136 -11.32 33.25 16.33
N ARG A 137 -12.47 32.78 16.86
CA ARG A 137 -12.54 32.07 18.15
C ARG A 137 -12.42 30.55 18.01
N THR A 138 -12.74 30.02 16.83
CA THR A 138 -12.72 28.57 16.50
C THR A 138 -11.31 27.95 16.47
N ARG A 139 -10.24 28.74 16.64
CA ARG A 139 -8.85 28.25 16.76
C ARG A 139 -8.32 28.19 18.19
N GLN A 140 -9.09 28.58 19.21
CA GLN A 140 -8.61 28.67 20.59
C GLN A 140 -9.21 27.67 21.58
N ASN A 141 -10.26 26.93 21.23
CA ASN A 141 -10.80 25.87 22.09
C ASN A 141 -10.46 24.48 21.53
N SER A 142 -9.19 24.09 21.67
CA SER A 142 -8.80 22.69 21.73
C SER A 142 -8.27 22.42 23.14
N ILE A 143 -9.12 21.91 24.03
CA ILE A 143 -8.73 21.50 25.38
C ILE A 143 -8.06 20.13 25.24
N PHE A 144 -6.79 20.11 24.79
CA PHE A 144 -5.77 19.13 25.19
C PHE A 144 -4.44 19.53 24.52
N LYS A 145 -3.70 20.40 25.20
CA LYS A 145 -2.26 20.50 25.05
C LYS A 145 -1.64 19.43 25.96
N SER A 146 -0.99 18.46 25.34
CA SER A 146 0.05 17.56 25.88
C SER A 146 0.23 17.57 27.40
N PHE A 147 -0.27 16.52 28.06
CA PHE A 147 0.11 16.17 29.42
C PHE A 147 1.53 15.58 29.39
N GLN A 148 2.52 16.38 29.79
CA GLN A 148 3.88 15.91 30.10
C GLN A 148 4.06 15.99 31.62
N LEU A 149 4.36 14.83 32.18
CA LEU A 149 4.54 14.55 33.61
C LEU A 149 5.58 15.50 34.24
N GLY A 150 5.23 16.08 35.40
CA GLY A 150 6.14 16.91 36.23
C GLY A 150 7.31 16.11 36.82
N GLY A 151 8.31 16.70 37.47
CA GLY A 151 8.61 18.08 37.81
C GLY A 151 9.90 18.10 38.65
N SER A 152 10.68 19.19 38.60
CA SER A 152 11.64 19.57 39.64
C SER A 152 12.11 21.01 39.37
N GLY A 153 12.16 21.83 40.42
CA GLY A 153 12.14 23.29 40.39
C GLY A 153 13.46 24.01 40.11
N GLY A 154 13.38 25.35 40.09
CA GLY A 154 14.55 26.24 40.20
C GLY A 154 14.49 27.58 39.46
N ALA A 155 13.93 28.60 40.13
CA ALA A 155 14.32 30.02 40.21
C ALA A 155 14.81 30.88 38.99
N SER A 156 14.22 32.09 38.93
CA SER A 156 14.79 33.40 38.50
C SER A 156 14.99 33.63 36.97
N SER A 157 14.97 34.82 36.36
CA SER A 157 14.74 36.22 36.72
C SER A 157 14.62 37.06 35.43
N LYS A 158 13.78 38.10 35.45
CA LYS A 158 13.85 39.41 34.73
C LYS A 158 13.93 39.50 33.19
N GLY A 159 12.92 40.20 32.63
CA GLY A 159 13.15 41.55 32.06
C GLY A 159 12.87 41.76 30.56
N GLY A 160 12.04 42.77 30.25
CA GLY A 160 12.21 43.59 29.03
C GLY A 160 11.04 43.63 28.04
N ALA A 161 10.19 44.65 28.18
CA ALA A 161 9.12 45.00 27.26
C ALA A 161 9.62 45.64 25.95
N ARG A 162 8.89 45.43 24.84
CA ARG A 162 8.42 46.51 23.92
C ARG A 162 7.52 45.97 22.81
N ARG A 163 6.28 46.48 22.78
CA ARG A 163 5.33 46.44 21.66
C ARG A 163 5.68 47.52 20.63
N ARG A 164 5.50 47.24 19.34
CA ARG A 164 4.92 48.19 18.38
C ARG A 164 4.29 47.47 17.16
N ARG A 165 3.13 48.01 16.78
CA ARG A 165 2.20 47.66 15.70
C ARG A 165 2.81 47.88 14.29
N SER A 166 2.25 47.20 13.29
CA SER A 166 2.12 47.74 11.93
C SER A 166 0.68 47.57 11.41
N SER A 167 0.30 48.48 10.53
CA SER A 167 -1.01 48.74 9.95
C SER A 167 -1.04 48.44 8.44
N ASN A 168 -2.27 48.32 7.92
CA ASN A 168 -2.71 48.05 6.54
C ASN A 168 -2.19 48.98 5.42
N MET A 169 -2.19 48.43 4.18
CA MET A 169 -2.58 48.98 2.85
C MET A 169 -2.19 47.92 1.80
N GLY A 170 -2.85 47.62 0.67
CA GLY A 170 -3.99 48.15 -0.09
C GLY A 170 -4.26 47.22 -1.32
N ALA A 171 -5.36 47.46 -2.04
CA ALA A 171 -6.13 46.54 -2.90
C ALA A 171 -5.89 46.58 -4.44
N GLY A 172 -6.52 45.62 -5.15
CA GLY A 172 -7.12 45.74 -6.51
C GLY A 172 -6.76 44.61 -7.50
N ASP A 173 -7.59 44.08 -8.42
CA ASP A 173 -9.05 44.00 -8.66
C ASP A 173 -9.29 43.07 -9.90
N ARG A 174 -10.56 42.63 -10.12
CA ARG A 174 -11.26 42.19 -11.39
C ARG A 174 -11.70 40.73 -11.69
N ALA A 175 -12.99 40.50 -11.39
CA ALA A 175 -14.17 40.14 -12.23
C ALA A 175 -14.50 38.73 -12.79
N GLU A 176 -15.74 38.31 -12.46
CA GLU A 176 -16.55 37.17 -12.94
C GLU A 176 -17.42 37.46 -14.19
N ARG A 177 -17.97 36.38 -14.79
CA ARG A 177 -19.22 36.36 -15.56
C ARG A 177 -20.03 35.12 -15.18
N GLY A 178 -21.31 35.33 -14.83
CA GLY A 178 -22.25 34.32 -14.33
C GLY A 178 -23.07 33.56 -15.40
N ILE A 179 -23.93 32.67 -14.91
CA ILE A 179 -25.00 31.95 -15.62
C ILE A 179 -26.27 32.06 -14.72
N PRO A 180 -27.47 32.30 -15.28
CA PRO A 180 -28.69 32.51 -14.51
C PRO A 180 -29.43 31.20 -14.17
N GLU A 181 -30.21 31.24 -13.09
CA GLU A 181 -31.29 30.32 -12.75
C GLU A 181 -32.61 30.77 -13.40
N GLU A 182 -33.46 29.80 -13.77
CA GLU A 182 -34.91 29.98 -13.98
C GLU A 182 -35.64 28.75 -13.41
N ASP A 183 -36.87 29.03 -12.98
CA ASP A 183 -37.66 28.38 -11.94
C ASP A 183 -38.42 27.09 -12.30
N GLU A 184 -38.93 26.53 -11.20
CA GLU A 184 -39.86 25.43 -10.88
C GLU A 184 -41.08 25.21 -11.79
N GLN A 185 -41.60 23.96 -11.81
CA GLN A 185 -42.90 23.59 -11.19
C GLN A 185 -43.36 22.17 -11.55
N GLY A 186 -43.89 21.47 -10.55
CA GLY A 186 -44.60 20.19 -10.70
C GLY A 186 -46.09 20.36 -10.92
N ASP A 187 -46.79 19.23 -11.08
CA ASP A 187 -48.11 19.06 -10.48
C ASP A 187 -48.48 17.58 -10.31
N ASP A 188 -49.28 17.35 -9.28
CA ASP A 188 -49.57 16.13 -8.54
C ASP A 188 -50.82 15.36 -9.02
N SER A 189 -51.15 14.32 -8.23
CA SER A 189 -52.46 13.71 -7.92
C SER A 189 -52.74 12.32 -8.51
N ASP A 190 -53.39 11.37 -7.83
CA ASP A 190 -53.53 10.94 -6.42
C ASP A 190 -54.31 9.60 -6.51
N ASP A 191 -54.19 8.70 -5.52
CA ASP A 191 -55.31 7.97 -4.89
C ASP A 191 -54.91 6.65 -4.18
N ASP A 192 -55.58 6.48 -3.04
CA ASP A 192 -55.38 5.62 -1.88
C ASP A 192 -55.49 4.08 -2.07
N ALA A 193 -54.88 3.33 -1.13
CA ALA A 193 -55.61 2.45 -0.20
C ALA A 193 -54.69 1.60 0.72
N ALA A 194 -55.21 1.32 1.90
CA ALA A 194 -54.54 0.81 3.10
C ALA A 194 -54.25 -0.71 3.16
N ASP A 195 -53.54 -1.05 4.24
CA ASP A 195 -53.64 -2.25 5.10
C ASP A 195 -52.51 -3.28 5.20
N HIS A 196 -52.38 -3.73 6.46
CA HIS A 196 -51.40 -4.57 7.13
C HIS A 196 -51.10 -5.94 6.48
N ALA A 197 -49.88 -6.45 6.70
CA ALA A 197 -49.58 -7.71 7.41
C ALA A 197 -48.31 -8.44 6.92
N ASN A 198 -47.94 -9.42 7.73
CA ASN A 198 -46.66 -10.10 7.91
C ASN A 198 -46.28 -11.11 6.79
N GLU A 199 -45.07 -11.65 6.96
CA GLU A 199 -44.61 -13.00 6.58
C GLU A 199 -43.78 -13.27 5.31
N ASN A 200 -42.82 -14.17 5.55
CA ASN A 200 -41.87 -14.82 4.67
C ASN A 200 -42.56 -15.61 3.54
N THR A 201 -41.85 -15.81 2.40
CA THR A 201 -41.52 -17.13 1.81
C THR A 201 -41.38 -17.09 0.27
N ARG A 202 -40.18 -17.49 -0.19
CA ARG A 202 -39.77 -18.20 -1.43
C ARG A 202 -40.35 -17.88 -2.83
N LEU A 203 -39.38 -17.71 -3.73
CA LEU A 203 -39.13 -18.39 -5.03
C LEU A 203 -39.97 -18.10 -6.27
N THR A 204 -39.20 -17.86 -7.34
CA THR A 204 -39.42 -18.16 -8.77
C THR A 204 -40.56 -17.43 -9.49
N VAL A 205 -40.22 -16.68 -10.54
CA VAL A 205 -40.64 -16.96 -11.92
C VAL A 205 -39.90 -16.02 -12.89
N SER A 206 -39.56 -16.61 -14.03
CA SER A 206 -38.89 -16.10 -15.23
C SER A 206 -39.61 -14.93 -15.92
N GLN A 207 -38.85 -13.93 -16.40
CA GLN A 207 -39.30 -13.05 -17.48
C GLN A 207 -38.71 -13.52 -18.84
N PRO A 208 -39.52 -13.57 -19.91
CA PRO A 208 -39.06 -13.94 -21.24
C PRO A 208 -38.55 -12.75 -22.06
N ASN A 209 -37.66 -13.11 -22.98
CA ASN A 209 -37.11 -12.32 -24.08
C ASN A 209 -38.19 -11.77 -25.05
N MET A 210 -38.06 -10.50 -25.45
CA MET A 210 -38.40 -9.93 -26.77
C MET A 210 -37.99 -8.45 -26.74
N GLY A 211 -37.40 -7.79 -27.73
CA GLY A 211 -37.10 -8.09 -29.12
C GLY A 211 -36.86 -6.74 -29.78
N ARG A 212 -35.65 -6.51 -30.32
CA ARG A 212 -35.27 -5.30 -31.06
C ARG A 212 -35.97 -5.22 -32.43
N ARG A 213 -36.49 -4.04 -32.80
CA ARG A 213 -36.59 -3.46 -34.16
C ARG A 213 -37.18 -2.04 -34.01
N ALA A 214 -36.50 -0.92 -34.31
CA ALA A 214 -35.97 -0.36 -35.56
C ALA A 214 -37.03 0.33 -36.46
N THR A 215 -36.74 1.60 -36.83
CA THR A 215 -37.26 2.43 -37.96
C THR A 215 -38.71 2.94 -37.82
N THR A 216 -39.15 4.15 -38.20
CA THR A 216 -38.69 5.17 -39.16
C THR A 216 -39.49 6.49 -38.95
N ALA A 217 -39.06 7.56 -39.62
CA ALA A 217 -39.47 8.96 -39.51
C ALA A 217 -40.82 9.37 -40.18
N ILE A 218 -41.07 10.70 -40.17
CA ILE A 218 -42.07 11.54 -40.88
C ILE A 218 -43.30 11.87 -40.00
N GLY A 219 -43.79 13.11 -39.82
CA GLY A 219 -43.50 14.44 -40.37
C GLY A 219 -44.79 15.27 -40.39
N GLY A 220 -44.73 16.55 -39.95
CA GLY A 220 -45.75 17.61 -40.14
C GLY A 220 -47.05 17.45 -39.34
N SER A 221 -47.88 18.45 -39.07
CA SER A 221 -47.87 19.92 -39.07
C SER A 221 -49.30 20.33 -38.69
N THR A 222 -49.52 21.59 -38.27
CA THR A 222 -50.81 22.34 -38.32
C THR A 222 -51.95 21.85 -37.38
N SER A 223 -52.78 22.67 -36.74
CA SER A 223 -53.10 24.10 -36.81
C SER A 223 -54.14 24.49 -35.74
N ASN A 224 -54.08 25.74 -35.28
CA ASN A 224 -55.18 26.70 -35.00
C ASN A 224 -56.48 26.24 -34.32
N ARG A 225 -56.91 26.98 -33.28
CA ARG A 225 -57.86 28.13 -33.42
C ARG A 225 -58.31 28.76 -32.08
N ARG A 226 -58.32 30.12 -32.10
CA ARG A 226 -59.32 31.09 -31.57
C ARG A 226 -59.49 31.19 -30.04
N MET A 227 -59.81 32.33 -29.42
CA MET A 227 -60.41 33.65 -29.72
C MET A 227 -60.04 34.56 -28.50
N SER A 228 -60.10 35.89 -28.42
CA SER A 228 -60.63 37.01 -29.21
C SER A 228 -60.14 38.32 -28.58
N ASP A 229 -59.91 39.34 -29.41
CA ASP A 229 -59.55 40.73 -29.12
C ASP A 229 -60.57 41.52 -28.28
N THR A 230 -60.15 42.66 -27.69
CA THR A 230 -60.74 44.01 -27.93
C THR A 230 -59.83 45.16 -27.41
N TYR A 231 -59.10 45.79 -28.35
CA TYR A 231 -58.73 47.20 -28.62
C TYR A 231 -58.74 48.35 -27.55
N GLU A 232 -57.55 48.96 -27.35
CA GLU A 232 -57.05 50.34 -27.67
C GLU A 232 -58.02 51.56 -27.84
N PRO A 233 -57.61 52.87 -27.72
CA PRO A 233 -56.36 53.44 -28.30
C PRO A 233 -55.66 54.65 -27.59
N ALA A 234 -54.58 55.09 -28.26
CA ALA A 234 -53.50 56.03 -27.98
C ALA A 234 -53.78 57.53 -27.72
N THR A 235 -52.74 58.24 -27.23
CA THR A 235 -52.17 59.59 -27.60
C THR A 235 -51.17 60.00 -26.48
N ARG A 236 -50.06 60.75 -26.64
CA ARG A 236 -49.29 61.36 -27.74
C ARG A 236 -47.98 61.95 -27.16
N ASP A 237 -46.93 61.97 -27.98
CA ASP A 237 -45.87 63.00 -28.17
C ASP A 237 -44.99 63.45 -26.97
N THR A 238 -43.65 63.42 -27.03
CA THR A 238 -42.85 64.36 -27.84
C THR A 238 -41.34 64.01 -27.92
N HIS A 239 -40.76 64.38 -29.07
CA HIS A 239 -39.37 64.34 -29.57
C HIS A 239 -38.33 65.07 -28.67
N SER A 240 -36.99 64.94 -28.75
CA SER A 240 -36.08 64.90 -29.90
C SER A 240 -34.61 64.63 -29.50
N SER A 241 -33.95 63.82 -30.35
CA SER A 241 -32.55 63.74 -30.84
C SER A 241 -31.31 64.31 -30.12
N THR A 242 -30.23 63.54 -30.35
CA THR A 242 -28.82 63.84 -30.68
C THR A 242 -27.69 63.63 -29.65
N GLU A 243 -26.60 63.07 -30.19
CA GLU A 243 -25.50 62.30 -29.60
C GLU A 243 -24.48 63.06 -28.70
N VAL A 244 -23.62 62.27 -28.02
CA VAL A 244 -22.14 62.44 -27.79
C VAL A 244 -21.65 62.28 -26.33
N ARG A 245 -20.70 61.33 -26.14
CA ARG A 245 -19.59 61.16 -25.15
C ARG A 245 -19.80 61.15 -23.60
N ARG A 246 -19.17 60.09 -23.01
CA ARG A 246 -18.32 59.98 -21.77
C ARG A 246 -18.93 60.23 -20.35
N ARG A 247 -19.05 59.12 -19.57
CA ARG A 247 -18.73 58.81 -18.12
C ARG A 247 -18.64 59.93 -17.04
N PRO A 248 -18.72 59.64 -15.69
CA PRO A 248 -19.19 58.45 -14.94
C PRO A 248 -19.96 58.72 -13.59
N SER A 249 -20.42 57.61 -12.97
CA SER A 249 -20.56 57.28 -11.52
C SER A 249 -21.58 57.96 -10.58
N THR A 250 -22.55 57.15 -10.11
CA THR A 250 -23.05 57.09 -8.71
C THR A 250 -23.73 55.73 -8.46
N ALA A 251 -22.99 54.76 -7.90
CA ALA A 251 -23.53 53.49 -7.38
C ALA A 251 -22.58 53.01 -6.27
N ALA A 252 -22.85 53.40 -5.03
CA ALA A 252 -22.03 53.03 -3.87
C ALA A 252 -22.83 52.92 -2.56
N PHE A 253 -24.17 52.89 -2.61
CA PHE A 253 -25.01 52.88 -1.41
C PHE A 253 -25.85 51.60 -1.23
N ASN A 254 -25.90 50.67 -2.20
CA ASN A 254 -26.73 49.45 -2.10
C ASN A 254 -25.94 48.13 -1.93
N ASP A 255 -24.61 48.12 -1.99
CA ASP A 255 -23.79 46.88 -1.90
C ASP A 255 -23.48 46.43 -0.45
N PHE A 256 -23.84 47.21 0.57
CA PHE A 256 -23.51 46.89 1.97
C PHE A 256 -24.52 45.95 2.64
N ASP A 257 -25.79 45.97 2.21
CA ASP A 257 -26.86 45.16 2.82
C ASP A 257 -26.89 43.72 2.27
N SER A 258 -26.43 43.48 1.04
CA SER A 258 -26.40 42.12 0.46
C SER A 258 -25.28 41.24 1.03
N ASP A 259 -24.11 41.83 1.31
CA ASP A 259 -22.94 41.12 1.84
C ASP A 259 -23.15 40.65 3.30
N ALA A 260 -23.98 41.36 4.06
CA ALA A 260 -24.38 40.97 5.43
C ALA A 260 -25.37 39.80 5.43
N LEU A 261 -26.34 39.80 4.50
CA LEU A 261 -27.33 38.73 4.35
C LEU A 261 -26.69 37.41 3.89
N ASP A 262 -25.75 37.47 2.94
CA ASP A 262 -24.99 36.31 2.46
C ASP A 262 -24.07 35.72 3.55
N ALA A 263 -23.45 36.58 4.37
CA ALA A 263 -22.67 36.14 5.52
C ALA A 263 -23.53 35.40 6.55
N LEU A 264 -24.73 35.92 6.86
CA LEU A 264 -25.67 35.29 7.79
C LEU A 264 -26.20 33.94 7.27
N TYR A 265 -26.52 33.84 5.97
CA TYR A 265 -26.89 32.59 5.33
C TYR A 265 -25.76 31.54 5.41
N SER A 266 -24.51 31.98 5.25
CA SER A 266 -23.35 31.11 5.36
C SER A 266 -23.15 30.59 6.80
N GLU A 267 -23.45 31.41 7.82
CA GLU A 267 -23.35 31.02 9.23
C GLU A 267 -24.41 29.97 9.61
N GLY A 268 -25.68 30.17 9.21
CA GLY A 268 -26.75 29.20 9.43
C GLY A 268 -26.47 27.83 8.79
N VAL A 269 -25.91 27.80 7.58
CA VAL A 269 -25.52 26.55 6.88
C VAL A 269 -24.37 25.83 7.61
N THR A 270 -23.41 26.57 8.17
CA THR A 270 -22.30 25.95 8.92
C THR A 270 -22.77 25.37 10.26
N LEU A 271 -23.67 26.07 10.96
CA LEU A 271 -24.32 25.60 12.18
C LEU A 271 -25.13 24.34 11.92
N LYS A 272 -25.97 24.33 10.88
CA LYS A 272 -26.73 23.14 10.44
C LYS A 272 -25.82 21.91 10.29
N LYS A 273 -24.72 22.04 9.54
CA LYS A 273 -23.77 20.94 9.33
C LYS A 273 -23.13 20.45 10.62
N ARG A 274 -22.79 21.37 11.53
CA ARG A 274 -22.18 21.03 12.83
C ARG A 274 -23.18 20.31 13.75
N ILE A 275 -24.44 20.75 13.77
CA ILE A 275 -25.53 20.08 14.50
C ILE A 275 -25.74 18.66 13.98
N THR A 276 -25.80 18.47 12.65
CA THR A 276 -25.95 17.13 12.06
C THR A 276 -24.79 16.21 12.42
N ASN A 277 -23.54 16.68 12.37
CA ASN A 277 -22.37 15.87 12.74
C ASN A 277 -22.38 15.50 14.23
N LEU A 278 -22.70 16.44 15.12
CA LEU A 278 -22.76 16.17 16.57
C LEU A 278 -23.91 15.22 16.92
N TYR A 279 -25.06 15.33 16.25
CA TYR A 279 -26.17 14.38 16.41
C TYR A 279 -25.73 12.94 16.09
N VAL A 280 -24.95 12.77 15.01
CA VAL A 280 -24.38 11.46 14.64
C VAL A 280 -23.43 10.97 15.73
N SER A 281 -22.50 11.78 16.22
CA SER A 281 -21.54 11.40 17.26
C SER A 281 -22.21 11.00 18.58
N VAL A 282 -23.26 11.71 19.00
CA VAL A 282 -24.04 11.34 20.21
C VAL A 282 -24.80 10.02 19.98
N CYS A 283 -25.36 9.80 18.79
CA CYS A 283 -26.01 8.53 18.43
C CYS A 283 -25.04 7.35 18.40
N GLU A 284 -23.81 7.57 17.93
CA GLU A 284 -22.73 6.58 17.94
C GLU A 284 -22.33 6.21 19.37
N LEU A 285 -22.20 7.19 20.27
CA LEU A 285 -21.92 6.98 21.69
C LEU A 285 -23.02 6.11 22.35
N ARG A 286 -24.29 6.36 22.02
CA ARG A 286 -25.42 5.51 22.44
C ARG A 286 -25.29 4.08 21.92
N SER A 287 -24.98 3.94 20.63
CA SER A 287 -24.81 2.62 20.00
C SER A 287 -23.64 1.84 20.61
N TYR A 288 -22.56 2.54 20.98
CA TYR A 288 -21.39 1.98 21.64
C TYR A 288 -21.75 1.30 22.98
N ILE A 289 -22.57 1.94 23.82
CA ILE A 289 -23.06 1.34 25.07
C ILE A 289 -23.85 0.05 24.78
N GLN A 290 -24.85 0.13 23.90
CA GLN A 290 -25.75 -1.00 23.58
C GLN A 290 -25.02 -2.21 22.98
N LEU A 291 -24.08 -1.95 22.07
CA LEU A 291 -23.28 -3.00 21.42
C LEU A 291 -22.37 -3.72 22.40
N ASN A 292 -21.70 -2.97 23.29
CA ASN A 292 -20.80 -3.55 24.28
C ASN A 292 -21.58 -4.32 25.36
N GLU A 293 -22.72 -3.82 25.82
CA GLU A 293 -23.59 -4.54 26.77
C GLU A 293 -24.07 -5.88 26.18
N THR A 294 -24.56 -5.84 24.94
CA THR A 294 -24.94 -7.04 24.18
C THR A 294 -23.75 -7.99 24.01
N GLY A 295 -22.55 -7.43 23.84
CA GLY A 295 -21.30 -8.15 23.71
C GLY A 295 -20.94 -8.95 24.95
N PHE A 296 -20.90 -8.30 26.11
CA PHE A 296 -20.67 -8.98 27.40
C PHE A 296 -21.69 -10.09 27.65
N SER A 297 -22.98 -9.82 27.43
CA SER A 297 -24.04 -10.81 27.60
C SER A 297 -23.87 -12.05 26.69
N LYS A 298 -23.40 -11.85 25.45
CA LYS A 298 -23.17 -12.94 24.49
C LYS A 298 -21.90 -13.73 24.77
N VAL A 299 -20.79 -13.08 25.17
CA VAL A 299 -19.55 -13.79 25.54
C VAL A 299 -19.80 -14.63 26.79
N LEU A 300 -20.43 -14.05 27.83
CA LEU A 300 -20.74 -14.75 29.07
C LEU A 300 -21.69 -15.92 28.84
N LYS A 301 -22.75 -15.74 28.03
CA LYS A 301 -23.63 -16.85 27.62
C LYS A 301 -22.86 -17.95 26.90
N LYS A 302 -21.86 -17.59 26.11
CA LYS A 302 -21.03 -18.56 25.41
C LYS A 302 -20.11 -19.32 26.37
N TYR A 303 -19.47 -18.62 27.31
CA TYR A 303 -18.65 -19.22 28.37
C TYR A 303 -19.45 -20.25 29.16
N ASP A 304 -20.62 -19.84 29.68
CA ASP A 304 -21.53 -20.69 30.45
C ASP A 304 -21.95 -21.94 29.67
N LYS A 305 -22.25 -21.79 28.37
CA LYS A 305 -22.66 -22.90 27.50
C LYS A 305 -21.52 -23.86 27.13
N THR A 306 -20.28 -23.38 27.05
CA THR A 306 -19.13 -24.21 26.66
C THR A 306 -18.49 -24.95 27.83
N LEU A 307 -18.64 -24.41 29.04
CA LEU A 307 -17.99 -24.92 30.26
C LEU A 307 -19.00 -25.45 31.29
N ASP A 308 -20.30 -25.46 30.95
CA ASP A 308 -21.43 -25.84 31.82
C ASP A 308 -21.37 -25.16 33.21
N ARG A 309 -21.11 -23.84 33.21
CA ARG A 309 -21.07 -22.99 34.42
C ARG A 309 -22.13 -21.87 34.35
N SER A 310 -22.30 -21.12 35.44
CA SER A 310 -23.32 -20.05 35.58
C SER A 310 -22.73 -18.70 35.97
N LEU A 311 -21.63 -18.29 35.32
CA LEU A 311 -20.91 -17.04 35.62
C LEU A 311 -21.67 -15.78 35.14
N LYS A 312 -22.54 -15.92 34.13
CA LYS A 312 -23.21 -14.77 33.49
C LYS A 312 -24.04 -13.91 34.44
N SER A 313 -24.88 -14.53 35.26
CA SER A 313 -25.82 -13.79 36.13
C SER A 313 -25.09 -13.02 37.22
N ALA A 314 -24.08 -13.64 37.83
CA ALA A 314 -23.26 -13.02 38.87
C ALA A 314 -22.40 -11.87 38.32
N TYR A 315 -21.71 -12.09 37.20
CA TYR A 315 -20.79 -11.09 36.64
C TYR A 315 -21.51 -9.88 36.01
N LEU A 316 -22.66 -10.08 35.36
CA LEU A 316 -23.45 -8.96 34.83
C LEU A 316 -24.01 -8.07 35.95
N ALA A 317 -24.48 -8.67 37.05
CA ALA A 317 -25.05 -7.93 38.17
C ALA A 317 -23.98 -7.18 38.97
N ASN A 318 -22.81 -7.79 39.19
CA ASN A 318 -21.78 -7.25 40.07
C ASN A 318 -20.75 -6.34 39.38
N ASN A 319 -20.45 -6.57 38.10
CA ASN A 319 -19.35 -5.88 37.41
C ASN A 319 -19.84 -5.01 36.25
N VAL A 320 -20.70 -5.51 35.37
CA VAL A 320 -21.08 -4.80 34.13
C VAL A 320 -22.15 -3.72 34.37
N LYS A 321 -23.28 -4.06 35.01
CA LYS A 321 -24.37 -3.10 35.30
C LYS A 321 -23.96 -1.91 36.20
N PRO A 322 -23.12 -2.08 37.24
CA PRO A 322 -22.68 -0.95 38.07
C PRO A 322 -21.54 -0.13 37.44
N ALA A 323 -20.99 -0.54 36.30
CA ALA A 323 -19.95 0.24 35.63
C ALA A 323 -20.53 1.49 34.95
N TYR A 324 -19.82 2.60 35.05
CA TYR A 324 -20.25 3.95 34.64
C TYR A 324 -20.97 4.05 33.27
N PRO A 325 -20.47 3.43 32.18
CA PRO A 325 -21.12 3.52 30.87
C PRO A 325 -22.50 2.84 30.79
N PHE A 326 -22.81 1.92 31.71
CA PHE A 326 -24.02 1.09 31.67
C PHE A 326 -25.06 1.48 32.73
N LEU A 327 -24.82 2.55 33.50
CA LEU A 327 -25.82 3.05 34.45
C LEU A 327 -27.03 3.63 33.71
N PRO A 328 -28.26 3.41 34.21
CA PRO A 328 -29.47 4.03 33.66
C PRO A 328 -29.40 5.57 33.62
N SER A 329 -28.78 6.18 34.63
CA SER A 329 -28.60 7.65 34.71
C SER A 329 -27.73 8.22 33.60
N THR A 330 -26.69 7.48 33.18
CA THR A 330 -25.81 7.88 32.08
C THR A 330 -26.56 7.85 30.75
N MET A 331 -27.40 6.83 30.55
CA MET A 331 -28.24 6.71 29.36
C MET A 331 -29.31 7.80 29.30
N GLU A 332 -29.88 8.20 30.44
CA GLU A 332 -30.84 9.31 30.54
C GLU A 332 -30.18 10.63 30.16
N THR A 333 -29.00 10.94 30.75
CA THR A 333 -28.21 12.14 30.42
C THR A 333 -27.87 12.22 28.92
N LEU A 334 -27.51 11.09 28.31
CA LEU A 334 -27.23 11.03 26.87
C LEU A 334 -28.48 11.32 26.02
N ASN A 335 -29.64 10.80 26.43
CA ASN A 335 -30.90 11.09 25.74
C ASN A 335 -31.31 12.57 25.88
N ASP A 336 -31.03 13.20 27.02
CA ASP A 336 -31.28 14.64 27.24
C ASP A 336 -30.43 15.50 26.29
N HIS A 337 -29.13 15.22 26.17
CA HIS A 337 -28.26 15.89 25.20
C HIS A 337 -28.72 15.69 23.75
N LEU A 338 -29.23 14.49 23.42
CA LEU A 338 -29.77 14.20 22.10
C LEU A 338 -31.04 15.03 21.82
N LEU A 339 -31.91 15.22 22.83
CA LEU A 339 -33.06 16.10 22.75
C LEU A 339 -32.66 17.57 22.59
N ASP A 340 -31.60 18.02 23.25
CA ASP A 340 -31.13 19.41 23.13
C ASP A 340 -30.52 19.70 21.76
N VAL A 341 -29.82 18.74 21.15
CA VAL A 341 -29.35 18.84 19.76
C VAL A 341 -30.53 18.85 18.78
N GLU A 342 -31.58 18.06 19.02
CA GLU A 342 -32.82 18.09 18.21
C GLU A 342 -33.53 19.46 18.30
N LYS A 343 -33.63 20.05 19.50
CA LYS A 343 -34.19 21.39 19.70
C LYS A 343 -33.35 22.47 19.01
N ALA A 344 -32.03 22.37 19.08
CA ALA A 344 -31.11 23.30 18.42
C ALA A 344 -31.26 23.25 16.89
N TYR A 345 -31.43 22.06 16.31
CA TYR A 345 -31.72 21.92 14.88
C TYR A 345 -33.08 22.53 14.52
N ALA A 346 -34.10 22.27 15.33
CA ALA A 346 -35.45 22.79 15.09
C ALA A 346 -35.50 24.32 15.12
N GLY A 347 -34.73 24.94 16.01
CA GLY A 347 -34.65 26.40 16.13
C GLY A 347 -33.89 27.11 15.02
N ILE A 348 -33.12 26.40 14.17
CA ILE A 348 -32.35 27.00 13.07
C ILE A 348 -32.95 26.67 11.70
N VAL A 349 -33.46 25.45 11.51
CA VAL A 349 -33.81 24.94 10.17
C VAL A 349 -35.32 24.82 9.96
N THR A 350 -36.08 24.42 10.98
CA THR A 350 -37.50 24.03 10.82
C THR A 350 -38.48 24.98 11.50
N SER A 351 -38.06 26.22 11.79
CA SER A 351 -38.91 27.24 12.43
C SER A 351 -39.65 26.72 13.68
N SER A 352 -38.95 25.95 14.52
CA SER A 352 -39.45 25.33 15.76
C SER A 352 -40.31 24.07 15.64
N ASP A 353 -40.43 23.45 14.46
CA ASP A 353 -41.03 22.12 14.34
C ASP A 353 -40.03 21.01 14.69
N LEU A 354 -40.23 20.40 15.86
CA LEU A 354 -39.37 19.37 16.44
C LEU A 354 -39.54 18.00 15.74
N GLU A 355 -40.72 17.71 15.18
CA GLU A 355 -40.97 16.41 14.54
C GLU A 355 -40.28 16.31 13.17
N THR A 356 -40.35 17.37 12.38
CA THR A 356 -39.67 17.45 11.09
C THR A 356 -38.15 17.48 11.26
N ALA A 357 -37.63 18.23 12.24
CA ALA A 357 -36.22 18.24 12.60
C ALA A 357 -35.69 16.83 12.92
N ARG A 358 -36.42 16.08 13.76
CA ARG A 358 -36.07 14.71 14.12
C ARG A 358 -36.09 13.77 12.90
N ARG A 359 -37.03 13.96 11.98
CA ARG A 359 -37.12 13.14 10.75
C ARG A 359 -35.90 13.35 9.86
N GLU A 360 -35.49 14.59 9.63
CA GLU A 360 -34.30 14.93 8.82
C GLU A 360 -33.00 14.44 9.46
N LEU A 361 -32.80 14.67 10.76
CA LEU A 361 -31.62 14.20 11.49
C LEU A 361 -31.48 12.67 11.43
N ARG A 362 -32.60 11.95 11.57
CA ARG A 362 -32.61 10.48 11.41
C ARG A 362 -32.32 10.02 9.99
N LEU A 363 -32.72 10.78 8.98
CA LEU A 363 -32.40 10.50 7.58
C LEU A 363 -30.90 10.65 7.35
N HIS A 364 -30.29 11.75 7.80
CA HIS A 364 -28.84 11.95 7.73
C HIS A 364 -28.06 10.89 8.50
N LEU A 365 -28.52 10.48 9.69
CA LEU A 365 -27.93 9.37 10.43
C LEU A 365 -27.98 8.06 9.62
N ARG A 366 -29.12 7.77 8.97
CA ARG A 366 -29.26 6.56 8.14
C ARG A 366 -28.27 6.57 6.98
N GLU A 367 -28.13 7.70 6.28
CA GLU A 367 -27.17 7.86 5.19
C GLU A 367 -25.73 7.67 5.67
N HIS A 368 -25.37 8.28 6.81
CA HIS A 368 -24.06 8.12 7.43
C HIS A 368 -23.76 6.65 7.75
N VAL A 369 -24.67 5.96 8.43
CA VAL A 369 -24.52 4.55 8.80
C VAL A 369 -24.43 3.65 7.56
N VAL A 370 -25.22 3.93 6.51
CA VAL A 370 -25.13 3.19 5.25
C VAL A 370 -23.78 3.42 4.58
N TRP A 371 -23.28 4.65 4.60
CA TRP A 371 -21.98 5.00 4.04
C TRP A 371 -20.84 4.29 4.79
N GLU A 372 -20.83 4.34 6.12
CA GLU A 372 -19.84 3.66 6.97
C GLU A 372 -19.85 2.14 6.80
N ARG A 373 -21.03 1.52 6.77
CA ARG A 373 -21.13 0.07 6.52
C ARG A 373 -20.54 -0.30 5.17
N ASN A 374 -20.75 0.53 4.14
CA ASN A 374 -20.20 0.33 2.81
C ASN A 374 -18.68 0.59 2.74
N THR A 375 -18.12 1.47 3.56
CA THR A 375 -16.66 1.69 3.63
C THR A 375 -15.99 0.55 4.39
N VAL A 376 -16.50 0.16 5.56
CA VAL A 376 -15.99 -0.97 6.35
C VAL A 376 -16.06 -2.28 5.57
N TRP A 377 -17.18 -2.54 4.87
CA TRP A 377 -17.30 -3.72 4.02
C TRP A 377 -16.27 -3.71 2.88
N ARG A 378 -16.05 -2.56 2.24
CA ARG A 378 -15.02 -2.39 1.20
C ARG A 378 -13.60 -2.59 1.73
N GLU A 379 -13.29 -2.04 2.91
CA GLU A 379 -11.98 -2.21 3.55
C GLU A 379 -11.75 -3.65 3.99
N MET A 380 -12.74 -4.30 4.59
CA MET A 380 -12.66 -5.70 5.01
C MET A 380 -12.42 -6.62 3.82
N ILE A 381 -13.16 -6.42 2.71
CA ILE A 381 -12.92 -7.15 1.47
C ILE A 381 -11.54 -6.83 0.89
N GLY A 382 -11.07 -5.58 0.99
CA GLY A 382 -9.73 -5.20 0.57
C GLY A 382 -8.64 -5.91 1.37
N ILE A 383 -8.79 -6.02 2.69
CA ILE A 383 -7.88 -6.75 3.59
C ILE A 383 -7.92 -8.24 3.28
N GLU A 384 -9.11 -8.82 3.08
CA GLU A 384 -9.27 -10.23 2.75
C GLU A 384 -8.64 -10.58 1.39
N ARG A 385 -8.85 -9.73 0.37
CA ARG A 385 -8.19 -9.84 -0.95
C ARG A 385 -6.68 -9.68 -0.84
N LYS A 386 -6.17 -8.71 -0.07
CA LYS A 386 -4.73 -8.50 0.15
C LYS A 386 -4.09 -9.67 0.92
N ALA A 387 -4.76 -10.19 1.94
CA ALA A 387 -4.31 -11.36 2.69
C ALA A 387 -4.35 -12.61 1.82
N GLN A 388 -5.34 -12.77 0.94
CA GLN A 388 -5.37 -13.84 -0.06
C GLN A 388 -4.25 -13.66 -1.11
N ALA A 389 -3.98 -12.45 -1.59
CA ALA A 389 -2.88 -12.16 -2.51
C ALA A 389 -1.49 -12.42 -1.89
N ALA A 390 -1.30 -12.04 -0.62
CA ALA A 390 -0.07 -12.35 0.11
C ALA A 390 0.09 -13.85 0.36
N ASN A 391 -1.01 -14.55 0.68
CA ASN A 391 -1.01 -16.00 0.81
C ASN A 391 -0.82 -16.73 -0.53
N LEU A 392 -1.23 -16.14 -1.66
CA LEU A 392 -0.97 -16.66 -3.01
C LEU A 392 0.53 -16.60 -3.35
N GLY A 393 1.25 -15.57 -2.90
CA GLY A 393 2.70 -15.45 -3.08
C GLY A 393 3.53 -16.41 -2.22
N ILE A 394 3.06 -16.75 -1.01
CA ILE A 394 3.78 -17.66 -0.08
C ILE A 394 3.40 -19.14 -0.29
N ARG A 395 2.15 -19.44 -0.71
CA ARG A 395 1.71 -20.82 -0.98
C ARG A 395 2.12 -21.37 -2.34
N GLY A 396 2.74 -20.55 -3.19
CA GLY A 396 3.26 -20.99 -4.49
C GLY A 396 4.47 -21.93 -4.41
N THR A 397 5.18 -22.00 -3.28
CA THR A 397 6.54 -22.57 -3.26
C THR A 397 6.77 -23.75 -2.32
N MET A 398 5.74 -24.41 -1.79
CA MET A 398 5.97 -25.69 -1.07
C MET A 398 5.02 -26.83 -1.40
N LEU A 399 3.85 -26.59 -2.02
CA LEU A 399 2.92 -27.66 -2.39
C LEU A 399 1.77 -27.06 -3.21
N GLY A 400 2.07 -26.78 -4.48
CA GLY A 400 1.26 -25.97 -5.40
C GLY A 400 -0.23 -26.32 -5.38
N ARG A 401 -1.07 -25.32 -5.12
CA ARG A 401 -2.51 -25.38 -5.42
C ARG A 401 -2.70 -24.60 -6.71
N ASP A 402 -3.14 -25.29 -7.76
CA ASP A 402 -3.34 -24.73 -9.09
C ASP A 402 -4.32 -23.55 -9.07
N THR A 403 -4.01 -22.53 -9.87
CA THR A 403 -4.84 -21.32 -10.06
C THR A 403 -6.21 -21.60 -10.70
N ALA A 404 -6.42 -22.81 -11.24
CA ALA A 404 -7.67 -23.22 -11.87
C ALA A 404 -8.80 -23.55 -10.87
N ASP A 405 -8.48 -23.98 -9.64
CA ASP A 405 -9.50 -24.39 -8.65
C ASP A 405 -10.15 -23.21 -7.89
N GLN A 406 -9.80 -21.98 -8.25
CA GLN A 406 -10.28 -20.77 -7.56
C GLN A 406 -11.72 -20.36 -7.94
N GLU A 407 -12.20 -20.72 -9.13
CA GLU A 407 -13.59 -20.43 -9.53
C GLU A 407 -14.61 -21.32 -8.82
N HIS A 408 -14.24 -22.56 -8.47
CA HIS A 408 -15.09 -23.47 -7.71
C HIS A 408 -15.11 -23.16 -6.21
N ALA A 409 -14.00 -22.68 -5.64
CA ALA A 409 -13.92 -22.28 -4.23
C ALA A 409 -14.78 -21.05 -3.89
N ARG A 410 -15.12 -20.21 -4.88
CA ARG A 410 -16.03 -19.07 -4.69
C ARG A 410 -17.49 -19.45 -4.40
N ARG A 411 -17.88 -20.72 -4.59
CA ARG A 411 -19.30 -21.14 -4.54
C ARG A 411 -19.67 -22.03 -3.35
N GLN A 412 -18.74 -22.43 -2.50
CA GLN A 412 -19.05 -23.31 -1.38
C GLN A 412 -18.62 -22.68 -0.05
N GLY A 413 -19.52 -21.88 0.51
CA GLY A 413 -19.53 -21.63 1.94
C GLY A 413 -20.16 -22.83 2.63
N ASP A 414 -19.36 -23.86 2.90
CA ASP A 414 -19.46 -24.75 4.06
C ASP A 414 -18.38 -25.84 3.96
N ALA A 415 -17.96 -26.33 5.13
CA ALA A 415 -16.72 -27.04 5.35
C ALA A 415 -16.46 -28.28 4.46
N ALA A 416 -15.23 -28.40 3.97
CA ALA A 416 -14.55 -29.68 3.85
C ALA A 416 -13.07 -29.49 4.23
N VAL A 417 -12.63 -30.24 5.24
CA VAL A 417 -11.19 -30.48 5.47
C VAL A 417 -10.73 -31.29 4.26
N ASP A 418 -10.09 -30.62 3.29
CA ASP A 418 -9.55 -31.27 2.09
C ASP A 418 -8.58 -32.39 2.49
N SER A 419 -8.98 -33.65 2.27
CA SER A 419 -8.08 -34.80 2.44
C SER A 419 -6.96 -34.73 1.39
N SER A 420 -5.72 -34.82 1.89
CA SER A 420 -4.44 -34.60 1.21
C SER A 420 -4.02 -35.68 0.19
N THR A 421 -4.94 -36.53 -0.24
CA THR A 421 -4.60 -37.76 -0.99
C THR A 421 -5.36 -37.79 -2.31
N LYS A 422 -4.70 -38.19 -3.41
CA LYS A 422 -5.32 -38.40 -4.72
C LYS A 422 -5.14 -39.87 -5.08
N GLU A 423 -6.23 -40.55 -5.32
CA GLU A 423 -6.23 -41.95 -5.76
C GLU A 423 -5.88 -42.00 -7.25
N VAL A 424 -4.80 -42.72 -7.58
CA VAL A 424 -4.39 -42.97 -8.97
C VAL A 424 -4.64 -44.45 -9.26
N SER A 425 -5.46 -44.73 -10.26
CA SER A 425 -5.72 -46.08 -10.74
C SER A 425 -4.69 -46.47 -11.80
N THR A 426 -3.80 -47.41 -11.48
CA THR A 426 -2.93 -48.07 -12.46
C THR A 426 -3.49 -49.47 -12.78
N PRO A 427 -3.13 -50.09 -13.92
CA PRO A 427 -3.64 -51.42 -14.32
C PRO A 427 -3.29 -52.56 -13.35
N VAL A 428 -2.51 -52.31 -12.30
CA VAL A 428 -2.11 -53.29 -11.27
C VAL A 428 -2.75 -52.99 -9.90
N GLY A 429 -3.54 -51.91 -9.75
CA GLY A 429 -4.25 -51.60 -8.52
C GLY A 429 -4.51 -50.11 -8.29
N ARG A 430 -5.31 -49.79 -7.26
CA ARG A 430 -5.55 -48.41 -6.81
C ARG A 430 -4.54 -48.04 -5.74
N TYR A 431 -3.69 -47.06 -6.03
CA TYR A 431 -2.71 -46.54 -5.07
C TYR A 431 -3.11 -45.14 -4.60
N THR A 432 -3.10 -44.96 -3.27
CA THR A 432 -3.31 -43.69 -2.60
C THR A 432 -1.99 -42.93 -2.52
N CYS A 433 -1.78 -41.96 -3.40
CA CYS A 433 -0.57 -41.13 -3.35
C CYS A 433 -0.89 -39.77 -2.71
N PRO A 434 -0.03 -39.26 -1.81
CA PRO A 434 -0.16 -37.90 -1.32
C PRO A 434 0.04 -36.91 -2.48
N ARG A 435 -0.79 -35.87 -2.55
CA ARG A 435 -0.90 -34.97 -3.72
C ARG A 435 0.42 -34.25 -4.09
N PHE A 436 1.36 -34.12 -3.16
CA PHE A 436 2.67 -33.50 -3.43
C PHE A 436 3.51 -34.26 -4.47
N LEU A 437 3.40 -35.59 -4.52
CA LEU A 437 4.16 -36.42 -5.46
C LEU A 437 3.68 -36.27 -6.92
N LEU A 438 2.48 -35.71 -7.11
CA LEU A 438 1.86 -35.51 -8.42
C LEU A 438 1.95 -34.05 -8.89
N THR A 439 2.61 -33.17 -8.13
CA THR A 439 2.72 -31.75 -8.47
C THR A 439 3.87 -31.53 -9.48
N SER A 440 3.67 -30.66 -10.47
CA SER A 440 4.69 -30.35 -11.49
C SER A 440 6.02 -29.88 -10.88
N THR A 441 5.97 -29.10 -9.79
CA THR A 441 7.17 -28.59 -9.10
C THR A 441 8.03 -29.69 -8.47
N PHE A 442 7.42 -30.76 -7.96
CA PHE A 442 8.13 -31.90 -7.40
C PHE A 442 8.91 -32.66 -8.48
N TRP A 443 8.27 -32.87 -9.64
CA TRP A 443 8.94 -33.48 -10.80
C TRP A 443 10.04 -32.59 -11.38
N THR A 444 9.86 -31.26 -11.41
CA THR A 444 10.95 -30.35 -11.80
C THR A 444 12.12 -30.40 -10.83
N LEU A 445 11.87 -30.56 -9.52
CA LEU A 445 12.93 -30.71 -8.52
C LEU A 445 13.67 -32.04 -8.69
N ILE A 446 12.95 -33.14 -8.90
CA ILE A 446 13.55 -34.45 -9.21
C ILE A 446 14.40 -34.35 -10.48
N PHE A 447 13.89 -33.69 -11.52
CA PHE A 447 14.64 -33.46 -12.75
C PHE A 447 15.93 -32.69 -12.50
N CYS A 448 15.88 -31.59 -11.74
CA CYS A 448 17.08 -30.82 -11.37
C CYS A 448 18.09 -31.68 -10.58
N LEU A 449 17.62 -32.49 -9.63
CA LEU A 449 18.46 -33.41 -8.86
C LEU A 449 19.07 -34.51 -9.72
N ALA A 450 18.30 -35.05 -10.68
CA ALA A 450 18.78 -36.05 -11.62
C ALA A 450 19.87 -35.47 -12.53
N VAL A 451 19.67 -34.27 -13.09
CA VAL A 451 20.68 -33.57 -13.89
C VAL A 451 21.95 -33.33 -13.06
N PHE A 452 21.81 -32.88 -11.81
CA PHE A 452 22.94 -32.67 -10.90
C PHE A 452 23.70 -33.97 -10.60
N ALA A 453 22.99 -35.06 -10.30
CA ALA A 453 23.60 -36.37 -10.05
C ALA A 453 24.33 -36.91 -11.29
N VAL A 454 23.78 -36.73 -12.49
CA VAL A 454 24.43 -37.13 -13.74
C VAL A 454 25.71 -36.33 -13.98
N LEU A 455 25.70 -35.01 -13.73
CA LEU A 455 26.90 -34.17 -13.92
C LEU A 455 28.02 -34.47 -12.92
N LEU A 456 27.67 -34.94 -11.71
CA LEU A 456 28.61 -35.22 -10.63
C LEU A 456 29.16 -36.66 -10.69
N PHE A 457 28.29 -37.65 -10.98
CA PHE A 457 28.63 -39.08 -10.94
C PHE A 457 28.71 -39.77 -12.31
N GLY A 458 28.32 -39.10 -13.40
CA GLY A 458 28.25 -39.67 -14.75
C GLY A 458 29.60 -39.88 -15.45
N GLY A 459 30.63 -40.34 -14.72
CA GLY A 459 32.03 -40.38 -15.12
C GLY A 459 32.35 -40.85 -16.55
N GLY A 460 33.46 -40.33 -17.10
CA GLY A 460 34.05 -40.74 -18.38
C GLY A 460 33.33 -40.25 -19.64
N ALA A 461 32.00 -40.30 -19.68
CA ALA A 461 31.20 -39.87 -20.84
C ALA A 461 30.62 -38.45 -20.70
N ALA A 462 30.49 -37.93 -19.48
CA ALA A 462 29.97 -36.59 -19.18
C ALA A 462 31.00 -35.64 -18.51
N SER A 463 32.27 -36.05 -18.39
CA SER A 463 33.33 -35.15 -17.92
C SER A 463 33.64 -34.16 -19.03
N ILE A 464 33.10 -32.95 -18.91
CA ILE A 464 33.30 -31.87 -19.90
C ILE A 464 34.66 -31.20 -19.66
N VAL A 465 35.20 -31.30 -18.44
CA VAL A 465 36.41 -30.60 -18.01
C VAL A 465 37.35 -31.55 -17.26
N ASP A 466 38.67 -31.42 -17.50
CA ASP A 466 39.70 -32.33 -16.97
C ASP A 466 39.98 -32.14 -15.47
N ASP A 467 39.76 -30.94 -14.91
CA ASP A 467 39.95 -30.68 -13.48
C ASP A 467 38.67 -30.98 -12.67
N PRO A 468 38.73 -31.89 -11.68
CA PRO A 468 37.54 -32.22 -10.89
C PRO A 468 36.95 -31.04 -10.11
N ALA A 469 37.72 -29.98 -9.80
CA ALA A 469 37.17 -28.77 -9.16
C ALA A 469 36.32 -27.96 -10.14
N GLN A 470 36.73 -27.89 -11.41
CA GLN A 470 35.97 -27.24 -12.47
C GLN A 470 34.71 -28.03 -12.82
N GLN A 471 34.79 -29.37 -12.87
CA GLN A 471 33.61 -30.23 -13.08
C GLN A 471 32.59 -30.09 -11.93
N ASN A 472 33.04 -30.14 -10.67
CA ASN A 472 32.17 -29.95 -9.52
C ASN A 472 31.55 -28.54 -9.51
N CYS A 473 32.32 -27.53 -9.91
CA CYS A 473 31.83 -26.17 -10.09
C CYS A 473 30.79 -26.07 -11.19
N LEU A 474 30.98 -26.74 -12.32
CA LEU A 474 30.05 -26.77 -13.44
C LEU A 474 28.71 -27.41 -13.02
N ALA A 475 28.78 -28.54 -12.32
CA ALA A 475 27.60 -29.20 -11.75
C ALA A 475 26.85 -28.27 -10.77
N LEU A 476 27.58 -27.58 -9.88
CA LEU A 476 27.02 -26.58 -8.96
C LEU A 476 26.30 -25.45 -9.72
N VAL A 477 26.97 -24.83 -10.70
CA VAL A 477 26.43 -23.69 -11.46
C VAL A 477 25.17 -24.10 -12.21
N ILE A 478 25.18 -25.24 -12.91
CA ILE A 478 24.02 -25.73 -13.66
C ILE A 478 22.87 -26.03 -12.71
N PHE A 479 23.13 -26.68 -11.58
CA PHE A 479 22.09 -27.01 -10.61
C PHE A 479 21.46 -25.77 -9.98
N ILE A 480 22.26 -24.82 -9.51
CA ILE A 480 21.75 -23.57 -8.94
C ILE A 480 21.01 -22.74 -10.01
N SER A 481 21.52 -22.71 -11.25
CA SER A 481 20.85 -22.02 -12.37
C SER A 481 19.50 -22.64 -12.72
N LEU A 482 19.40 -23.97 -12.74
CA LEU A 482 18.12 -24.67 -12.97
C LEU A 482 17.13 -24.41 -11.83
N LEU A 483 17.58 -24.43 -10.57
CA LEU A 483 16.71 -24.14 -9.42
C LEU A 483 16.23 -22.68 -9.41
N TRP A 484 17.07 -21.73 -9.80
CA TRP A 484 16.65 -20.33 -9.94
C TRP A 484 15.72 -20.12 -11.15
N ALA A 485 15.97 -20.79 -12.28
CA ALA A 485 15.15 -20.64 -13.49
C ALA A 485 13.76 -21.28 -13.35
N THR A 486 13.68 -22.42 -12.64
CA THR A 486 12.42 -23.14 -12.41
C THR A 486 11.68 -22.69 -11.16
N GLU A 487 12.34 -21.94 -10.27
CA GLU A 487 11.83 -21.55 -8.95
C GLU A 487 11.24 -22.72 -8.15
N ALA A 488 11.77 -23.94 -8.35
CA ALA A 488 11.28 -25.15 -7.69
C ALA A 488 11.36 -25.06 -6.16
N ILE A 489 12.31 -24.27 -5.65
CA ILE A 489 12.42 -23.84 -4.27
C ILE A 489 12.64 -22.32 -4.22
N PRO A 490 12.30 -21.62 -3.11
CA PRO A 490 12.44 -20.17 -3.03
C PRO A 490 13.87 -19.68 -3.33
N LEU A 491 14.00 -18.57 -4.06
CA LEU A 491 15.29 -18.04 -4.55
C LEU A 491 16.32 -17.74 -3.44
N PHE A 492 15.88 -17.38 -2.24
CA PHE A 492 16.80 -17.16 -1.12
C PHE A 492 17.32 -18.49 -0.53
N VAL A 493 16.53 -19.57 -0.60
CA VAL A 493 16.92 -20.91 -0.12
C VAL A 493 17.96 -21.52 -1.06
N THR A 494 17.78 -21.40 -2.38
CA THR A 494 18.80 -21.80 -3.36
C THR A 494 20.11 -21.04 -3.14
N SER A 495 20.02 -19.76 -2.75
CA SER A 495 21.20 -18.93 -2.46
C SER A 495 21.93 -19.34 -1.18
N LEU A 496 21.20 -19.79 -0.15
CA LEU A 496 21.78 -20.40 1.05
C LEU A 496 22.37 -21.79 0.79
N LEU A 497 21.88 -22.49 -0.24
CA LEU A 497 22.41 -23.78 -0.66
C LEU A 497 23.80 -23.65 -1.31
N VAL A 498 24.13 -22.50 -1.90
CA VAL A 498 25.44 -22.23 -2.53
C VAL A 498 26.61 -22.48 -1.57
N PRO A 499 26.75 -21.79 -0.42
CA PRO A 499 27.89 -22.00 0.47
C PRO A 499 27.98 -23.45 0.97
N PHE A 500 26.84 -24.10 1.21
CA PHE A 500 26.77 -25.50 1.60
C PHE A 500 27.38 -26.42 0.52
N LEU A 501 26.98 -26.26 -0.74
CA LEU A 501 27.48 -27.09 -1.83
C LEU A 501 28.93 -26.74 -2.22
N VAL A 502 29.35 -25.48 -2.16
CA VAL A 502 30.75 -25.11 -2.46
C VAL A 502 31.72 -25.82 -1.52
N VAL A 503 31.38 -25.92 -0.23
CA VAL A 503 32.20 -26.62 0.77
C VAL A 503 32.13 -28.14 0.58
N LEU A 504 30.94 -28.72 0.40
CA LEU A 504 30.80 -30.18 0.24
C LEU A 504 31.45 -30.71 -1.04
N LEU A 505 31.38 -29.95 -2.12
CA LEU A 505 31.93 -30.34 -3.42
C LEU A 505 33.42 -29.97 -3.58
N ASN A 506 34.05 -29.36 -2.57
CA ASN A 506 35.45 -28.92 -2.58
C ASN A 506 35.81 -28.11 -3.85
N VAL A 507 34.98 -27.11 -4.17
CA VAL A 507 35.09 -26.32 -5.40
C VAL A 507 36.14 -25.21 -5.29
N ALA A 508 36.28 -24.60 -4.12
CA ALA A 508 37.13 -23.42 -3.94
C ALA A 508 38.63 -23.78 -3.95
N LYS A 509 39.43 -22.97 -4.65
CA LYS A 509 40.90 -23.06 -4.67
C LYS A 509 41.54 -21.82 -4.04
N SER A 510 42.81 -21.93 -3.64
CA SER A 510 43.57 -20.79 -3.12
C SER A 510 43.86 -19.76 -4.21
N ASP A 511 43.68 -18.48 -3.88
CA ASP A 511 44.00 -17.35 -4.78
C ASP A 511 45.51 -17.19 -5.01
N ALA A 512 46.35 -17.72 -4.11
CA ALA A 512 47.80 -17.72 -4.25
C ALA A 512 48.29 -18.97 -5.03
N PRO A 513 49.23 -18.82 -5.98
CA PRO A 513 49.83 -19.95 -6.67
C PRO A 513 50.75 -20.76 -5.72
N PRO A 514 50.70 -22.12 -5.75
CA PRO A 514 49.89 -22.97 -6.62
C PRO A 514 48.42 -23.03 -6.17
N HIS A 515 47.48 -22.85 -7.12
CA HIS A 515 46.02 -22.87 -6.94
C HIS A 515 45.51 -24.24 -6.48
N ARG A 516 45.78 -24.61 -5.22
CA ARG A 516 45.38 -25.89 -4.61
C ARG A 516 43.96 -25.78 -4.06
N ARG A 517 43.26 -26.91 -4.01
CA ARG A 517 41.94 -26.98 -3.39
C ARG A 517 42.04 -26.63 -1.92
N LEU A 518 41.13 -25.77 -1.48
CA LEU A 518 41.03 -25.37 -0.08
C LEU A 518 40.47 -26.54 0.74
N GLU A 519 41.00 -26.73 1.95
CA GLU A 519 40.40 -27.61 2.95
C GLU A 519 39.03 -27.06 3.37
N SER A 520 38.08 -27.92 3.75
CA SER A 520 36.69 -27.55 4.03
C SER A 520 36.53 -26.38 5.01
N LYS A 521 37.40 -26.26 6.03
CA LYS A 521 37.38 -25.14 6.98
C LYS A 521 37.81 -23.80 6.35
N ALA A 522 38.86 -23.83 5.52
CA ALA A 522 39.34 -22.65 4.81
C ALA A 522 38.36 -22.24 3.70
N ALA A 523 37.79 -23.22 2.97
CA ALA A 523 36.75 -23.02 1.98
C ALA A 523 35.50 -22.37 2.60
N ALA A 524 35.05 -22.82 3.77
CA ALA A 524 33.92 -22.20 4.47
C ALA A 524 34.18 -20.72 4.78
N SER A 525 35.35 -20.40 5.34
CA SER A 525 35.73 -19.02 5.68
C SER A 525 35.80 -18.13 4.43
N TYR A 526 36.37 -18.65 3.34
CA TYR A 526 36.46 -17.96 2.06
C TYR A 526 35.07 -17.64 1.49
N VAL A 527 34.15 -18.61 1.49
CA VAL A 527 32.81 -18.41 0.93
C VAL A 527 31.94 -17.50 1.81
N PHE A 528 32.00 -17.64 3.14
CA PHE A 528 31.27 -16.72 4.02
C PHE A 528 31.78 -15.28 3.94
N ALA A 529 33.09 -15.08 3.76
CA ALA A 529 33.65 -13.75 3.50
C ALA A 529 33.14 -13.18 2.17
N ALA A 530 32.98 -14.01 1.13
CA ALA A 530 32.41 -13.60 -0.15
C ALA A 530 30.93 -13.19 -0.05
N MET A 531 30.18 -13.72 0.92
CA MET A 531 28.78 -13.36 1.14
C MET A 531 28.61 -11.95 1.76
N TRP A 532 29.57 -11.48 2.55
CA TRP A 532 29.46 -10.23 3.31
C TRP A 532 30.42 -9.15 2.78
N THR A 533 30.10 -8.61 1.61
CA THR A 533 30.92 -7.60 0.92
C THR A 533 30.44 -6.17 1.19
N PRO A 534 31.28 -5.13 0.94
CA PRO A 534 30.87 -3.72 1.03
C PRO A 534 29.63 -3.39 0.19
N VAL A 535 29.44 -4.12 -0.89
CA VAL A 535 28.27 -4.08 -1.75
C VAL A 535 26.98 -4.50 -1.01
N ILE A 536 27.01 -5.52 -0.17
CA ILE A 536 25.84 -5.90 0.65
C ILE A 536 25.57 -4.81 1.71
N MET A 537 26.61 -4.19 2.27
CA MET A 537 26.44 -3.03 3.16
C MET A 537 25.78 -1.85 2.43
N LEU A 538 26.16 -1.60 1.17
CA LEU A 538 25.56 -0.57 0.32
C LEU A 538 24.04 -0.79 0.13
N LEU A 539 23.63 -2.03 -0.10
CA LEU A 539 22.23 -2.39 -0.26
C LEU A 539 21.44 -2.21 1.05
N LEU A 540 22.00 -2.59 2.20
CA LEU A 540 21.40 -2.33 3.51
C LEU A 540 21.24 -0.83 3.80
N GLY A 541 22.25 -0.02 3.47
CA GLY A 541 22.18 1.44 3.55
C GLY A 541 21.06 2.02 2.69
N GLY A 542 20.97 1.56 1.44
CA GLY A 542 19.91 1.94 0.50
C GLY A 542 18.51 1.58 1.01
N PHE A 543 18.31 0.35 1.51
CA PHE A 543 17.02 -0.08 2.09
C PHE A 543 16.64 0.72 3.33
N THR A 544 17.63 1.13 4.14
CA THR A 544 17.41 1.95 5.31
C THR A 544 16.94 3.36 4.94
N ILE A 545 17.56 3.99 3.94
CA ILE A 545 17.11 5.26 3.37
C ILE A 545 15.70 5.11 2.80
N ALA A 546 15.46 4.08 1.99
CA ALA A 546 14.17 3.82 1.37
C ALA A 546 13.05 3.63 2.41
N ALA A 547 13.32 2.88 3.48
CA ALA A 547 12.39 2.64 4.58
C ALA A 547 12.04 3.95 5.30
N ALA A 548 13.03 4.79 5.62
CA ALA A 548 12.80 6.07 6.26
C ALA A 548 11.98 7.04 5.38
N LEU A 549 12.33 7.15 4.09
CA LEU A 549 11.59 8.00 3.13
C LEU A 549 10.14 7.56 2.94
N SER A 550 9.88 6.25 3.01
CA SER A 550 8.54 5.67 2.87
C SER A 550 7.71 5.83 4.16
N LYS A 551 8.25 5.45 5.33
CA LYS A 551 7.56 5.48 6.63
C LYS A 551 7.09 6.89 7.01
N TYR A 552 7.91 7.91 6.70
CA TYR A 552 7.59 9.31 6.99
C TYR A 552 6.88 10.03 5.84
N ASN A 553 6.38 9.28 4.84
CA ASN A 553 5.64 9.77 3.69
C ASN A 553 6.39 10.84 2.85
N ILE A 554 7.71 10.97 2.99
CA ILE A 554 8.52 11.95 2.26
C ILE A 554 8.45 11.66 0.76
N ALA A 555 8.63 10.39 0.38
CA ALA A 555 8.50 9.96 -1.01
C ALA A 555 7.10 10.24 -1.59
N LYS A 556 6.04 10.05 -0.78
CA LYS A 556 4.64 10.32 -1.18
C LYS A 556 4.36 11.81 -1.36
N MET A 557 4.88 12.66 -0.47
CA MET A 557 4.76 14.12 -0.60
C MET A 557 5.48 14.63 -1.85
N MET A 558 6.70 14.17 -2.12
CA MET A 558 7.43 14.53 -3.34
C MET A 558 6.69 14.08 -4.61
N ALA A 559 6.23 12.83 -4.64
CA ALA A 559 5.50 12.27 -5.77
C ALA A 559 4.16 13.00 -6.04
N THR A 560 3.36 13.27 -5.01
CA THR A 560 2.09 14.01 -5.15
C THR A 560 2.31 15.48 -5.53
N PHE A 561 3.37 16.12 -5.04
CA PHE A 561 3.73 17.48 -5.45
C PHE A 561 4.03 17.56 -6.94
N VAL A 562 4.86 16.66 -7.47
CA VAL A 562 5.18 16.63 -8.91
C VAL A 562 3.93 16.29 -9.73
N LEU A 563 3.14 15.31 -9.29
CA LEU A 563 1.95 14.88 -10.02
C LEU A 563 0.83 15.93 -10.01
N SER A 564 0.73 16.76 -8.97
CA SER A 564 -0.21 17.89 -8.93
C SER A 564 0.06 18.94 -10.01
N LYS A 565 1.29 19.00 -10.54
CA LYS A 565 1.68 19.91 -11.63
C LYS A 565 1.42 19.34 -13.03
N ALA A 566 1.00 18.08 -13.15
CA ALA A 566 0.76 17.44 -14.45
C ALA A 566 -0.44 18.01 -15.22
N GLY A 567 -1.36 18.69 -14.52
CA GLY A 567 -2.62 19.19 -15.08
C GLY A 567 -3.63 18.09 -15.37
N THR A 568 -4.50 18.31 -16.36
CA THR A 568 -5.65 17.43 -16.68
C THR A 568 -5.49 16.61 -17.97
N ARG A 569 -4.43 16.87 -18.75
CA ARG A 569 -4.21 16.22 -20.06
C ARG A 569 -3.65 14.80 -19.88
N PRO A 570 -4.31 13.74 -20.39
CA PRO A 570 -3.87 12.36 -20.21
C PRO A 570 -2.43 12.07 -20.62
N ARG A 571 -1.94 12.66 -21.73
CA ARG A 571 -0.54 12.50 -22.17
C ARG A 571 0.48 12.98 -21.14
N THR A 572 0.22 14.15 -20.56
CA THR A 572 1.11 14.81 -19.59
C THR A 572 1.02 14.11 -18.24
N VAL A 573 -0.18 13.68 -17.83
CA VAL A 573 -0.36 12.87 -16.61
C VAL A 573 0.40 11.56 -16.74
N LEU A 574 0.29 10.85 -17.87
CA LEU A 574 1.04 9.61 -18.12
C LEU A 574 2.55 9.85 -18.01
N LEU A 575 3.10 10.83 -18.72
CA LEU A 575 4.53 11.14 -18.67
C LEU A 575 4.99 11.52 -17.26
N THR A 576 4.19 12.33 -16.55
CA THR A 576 4.53 12.77 -15.19
C THR A 576 4.50 11.58 -14.22
N SER A 577 3.50 10.70 -14.32
CA SER A 577 3.45 9.48 -13.52
C SER A 577 4.61 8.53 -13.82
N MET A 578 4.99 8.38 -15.09
CA MET A 578 6.16 7.59 -15.48
C MET A 578 7.48 8.21 -14.96
N GLY A 579 7.63 9.52 -15.05
CA GLY A 579 8.81 10.22 -14.53
C GLY A 579 8.92 10.12 -13.00
N VAL A 580 7.81 10.29 -12.29
CA VAL A 580 7.73 10.08 -10.83
C VAL A 580 8.08 8.62 -10.47
N ALA A 581 7.58 7.64 -11.22
CA ALA A 581 7.87 6.23 -11.00
C ALA A 581 9.33 5.86 -11.28
N MET A 582 9.94 6.39 -12.34
CA MET A 582 11.36 6.23 -12.62
C MET A 582 12.21 6.84 -11.49
N PHE A 583 11.91 8.08 -11.10
CA PHE A 583 12.66 8.77 -10.04
C PHE A 583 12.50 8.08 -8.68
N ALA A 584 11.29 7.69 -8.30
CA ALA A 584 11.06 6.95 -7.06
C ALA A 584 11.79 5.59 -7.07
N SER A 585 11.80 4.90 -8.21
CA SER A 585 12.48 3.60 -8.33
C SER A 585 14.00 3.72 -8.26
N MET A 586 14.58 4.84 -8.68
CA MET A 586 16.01 5.13 -8.61
C MET A 586 16.55 5.17 -7.17
N TRP A 587 15.72 5.59 -6.20
CA TRP A 587 16.14 5.82 -4.81
C TRP A 587 15.53 4.86 -3.79
N ILE A 588 14.33 4.34 -4.05
CA ILE A 588 13.64 3.46 -3.10
C ILE A 588 13.97 2.01 -3.42
N SER A 589 13.44 1.50 -4.53
CA SER A 589 13.75 0.19 -5.13
C SER A 589 12.78 -0.09 -6.27
N ASN A 590 13.17 -0.99 -7.15
CA ASN A 590 12.30 -1.60 -8.16
C ASN A 590 11.13 -2.44 -7.57
N VAL A 591 11.05 -2.67 -6.26
CA VAL A 591 9.94 -3.39 -5.61
C VAL A 591 8.95 -2.44 -4.95
N ALA A 592 9.43 -1.50 -4.14
CA ALA A 592 8.56 -0.65 -3.33
C ALA A 592 8.06 0.60 -4.08
N ALA A 593 8.85 1.15 -5.00
CA ALA A 593 8.46 2.35 -5.75
C ALA A 593 7.20 2.17 -6.62
N PRO A 594 7.02 1.07 -7.37
CA PRO A 594 5.80 0.83 -8.12
C PRO A 594 4.56 0.80 -7.22
N VAL A 595 4.63 0.10 -6.08
CA VAL A 595 3.53 -0.01 -5.11
C VAL A 595 3.12 1.38 -4.60
N LEU A 596 4.09 2.23 -4.28
CA LEU A 596 3.85 3.62 -3.90
C LEU A 596 3.19 4.41 -5.03
N CYS A 597 3.69 4.29 -6.25
CA CYS A 597 3.14 5.01 -7.41
C CYS A 597 1.71 4.57 -7.72
N PHE A 598 1.43 3.27 -7.70
CA PHE A 598 0.08 2.73 -7.88
C PHE A 598 -0.89 3.19 -6.79
N SER A 599 -0.43 3.28 -5.55
CA SER A 599 -1.24 3.80 -4.44
C SER A 599 -1.58 5.29 -4.63
N ILE A 600 -0.67 6.08 -5.21
CA ILE A 600 -0.87 7.51 -5.49
C ILE A 600 -1.85 7.73 -6.64
N ILE A 601 -1.79 6.90 -7.69
CA ILE A 601 -2.70 7.02 -8.84
C ILE A 601 -4.06 6.35 -8.61
N GLN A 602 -4.25 5.63 -7.51
CA GLN A 602 -5.51 4.94 -7.21
C GLN A 602 -6.75 5.87 -7.25
N PRO A 603 -6.70 7.13 -6.75
CA PRO A 603 -7.81 8.08 -6.92
C PRO A 603 -8.12 8.41 -8.39
N ILE A 604 -7.10 8.43 -9.26
CA ILE A 604 -7.29 8.61 -10.72
C ILE A 604 -7.98 7.36 -11.30
N LEU A 605 -7.50 6.17 -10.93
CA LEU A 605 -8.03 4.90 -11.44
C LEU A 605 -9.48 4.62 -11.02
N ARG A 606 -9.92 5.13 -9.86
CA ARG A 606 -11.31 4.98 -9.39
C ARG A 606 -12.31 5.79 -10.22
N ASN A 607 -11.86 6.88 -10.83
CA ASN A 607 -12.70 7.74 -11.66
C ASN A 607 -12.67 7.35 -13.15
N LEU A 608 -11.84 6.38 -13.53
CA LEU A 608 -11.72 5.87 -14.88
C LEU A 608 -12.36 4.49 -15.01
N PRO A 609 -13.03 4.17 -16.13
CA PRO A 609 -13.51 2.81 -16.38
C PRO A 609 -12.37 1.80 -16.28
N SER A 610 -12.65 0.61 -15.74
CA SER A 610 -11.64 -0.44 -15.54
C SER A 610 -11.01 -0.95 -16.83
N ASP A 611 -11.71 -0.88 -17.96
CA ASP A 611 -11.20 -1.25 -19.29
C ASP A 611 -10.70 -0.04 -20.11
N SER A 612 -10.58 1.15 -19.49
CA SER A 612 -10.15 2.33 -20.23
C SER A 612 -8.69 2.20 -20.72
N PRO A 613 -8.39 2.65 -21.96
CA PRO A 613 -7.02 2.64 -22.46
C PRO A 613 -6.06 3.48 -21.60
N MET A 614 -6.56 4.53 -20.94
CA MET A 614 -5.77 5.35 -20.02
C MET A 614 -5.39 4.57 -18.75
N SER A 615 -6.32 3.81 -18.14
CA SER A 615 -6.02 2.97 -16.97
C SER A 615 -4.91 1.96 -17.29
N LYS A 616 -4.99 1.29 -18.44
CA LYS A 616 -3.98 0.34 -18.90
C LYS A 616 -2.63 1.01 -19.19
N ALA A 617 -2.66 2.13 -19.91
CA ALA A 617 -1.45 2.90 -20.23
C ALA A 617 -0.76 3.43 -18.96
N LEU A 618 -1.52 3.90 -17.97
CA LEU A 618 -0.98 4.44 -16.73
C LEU A 618 -0.34 3.35 -15.87
N LEU A 619 -1.01 2.21 -15.70
CA LEU A 619 -0.49 1.07 -14.94
C LEU A 619 0.76 0.46 -15.60
N LEU A 620 0.70 0.22 -16.91
CA LEU A 620 1.83 -0.33 -17.65
C LEU A 620 2.98 0.67 -17.75
N GLY A 621 2.69 1.96 -17.93
CA GLY A 621 3.69 3.03 -17.95
C GLY A 621 4.47 3.11 -16.65
N ILE A 622 3.79 3.07 -15.50
CA ILE A 622 4.46 3.04 -14.18
C ILE A 622 5.31 1.77 -14.04
N ALA A 623 4.81 0.60 -14.44
CA ALA A 623 5.56 -0.65 -14.35
C ALA A 623 6.88 -0.60 -15.16
N LEU A 624 6.77 -0.24 -16.44
CA LEU A 624 7.91 -0.17 -17.36
C LEU A 624 8.90 0.94 -16.94
N SER A 625 8.40 2.11 -16.55
CA SER A 625 9.27 3.20 -16.08
C SER A 625 9.97 2.88 -14.76
N SER A 626 9.36 2.13 -13.86
CA SER A 626 10.03 1.65 -12.64
C SER A 626 11.13 0.63 -12.94
N ASN A 627 10.97 -0.27 -13.92
CA ASN A 627 12.07 -1.15 -14.35
C ASN A 627 13.26 -0.35 -14.89
N ILE A 628 13.00 0.64 -15.76
CA ILE A 628 14.03 1.54 -16.30
C ILE A 628 14.66 2.41 -15.19
N GLY A 629 13.86 2.90 -14.24
CA GLY A 629 14.35 3.61 -13.05
C GLY A 629 15.21 2.74 -12.15
N GLY A 630 14.91 1.44 -12.10
CA GLY A 630 15.74 0.42 -11.45
C GLY A 630 17.14 0.28 -12.04
N ALA A 631 17.37 0.70 -13.29
CA ALA A 631 18.69 0.73 -13.94
C ALA A 631 19.47 2.04 -13.69
N ALA A 632 18.76 3.12 -13.31
CA ALA A 632 19.32 4.47 -13.28
C ALA A 632 20.36 4.71 -12.18
N SER A 633 20.32 3.91 -11.11
CA SER A 633 21.18 4.08 -9.93
C SER A 633 21.80 2.74 -9.50
N PRO A 634 23.07 2.72 -9.03
CA PRO A 634 23.74 1.48 -8.63
C PRO A 634 23.02 0.69 -7.54
N ILE A 635 22.26 1.38 -6.67
CA ILE A 635 21.54 0.76 -5.52
C ILE A 635 20.07 0.48 -5.80
N ALA A 636 19.53 0.94 -6.93
CA ALA A 636 18.10 0.90 -7.21
C ALA A 636 17.58 -0.53 -7.38
N SER A 637 18.45 -1.44 -7.82
CA SER A 637 18.10 -2.83 -8.08
C SER A 637 19.25 -3.79 -7.78
N PRO A 638 18.94 -5.04 -7.40
CA PRO A 638 19.96 -6.03 -7.05
C PRO A 638 20.91 -6.37 -8.20
N GLN A 639 20.42 -6.38 -9.45
CA GLN A 639 21.25 -6.65 -10.62
C GLN A 639 22.35 -5.61 -10.86
N ASN A 640 22.09 -4.33 -10.56
CA ASN A 640 23.09 -3.27 -10.70
C ASN A 640 24.25 -3.48 -9.73
N LEU A 641 23.90 -3.91 -8.52
CA LEU A 641 24.85 -4.20 -7.47
C LEU A 641 25.76 -5.39 -7.85
N ILE A 642 25.17 -6.44 -8.43
CA ILE A 642 25.92 -7.58 -8.98
C ILE A 642 26.86 -7.11 -10.11
N ALA A 643 26.44 -6.16 -10.93
CA ALA A 643 27.28 -5.62 -12.00
C ALA A 643 28.50 -4.86 -11.46
N LEU A 644 28.34 -4.04 -10.41
CA LEU A 644 29.47 -3.33 -9.76
C LEU A 644 30.58 -4.29 -9.33
N GLN A 645 30.21 -5.50 -8.89
CA GLN A 645 31.17 -6.52 -8.44
C GLN A 645 31.89 -7.23 -9.58
N ASN A 646 31.31 -7.18 -10.77
CA ASN A 646 31.88 -7.74 -11.98
C ASN A 646 32.62 -6.67 -12.82
N MET A 647 32.83 -5.46 -12.27
CA MET A 647 33.58 -4.39 -12.91
C MET A 647 34.84 -4.05 -12.10
N GLU A 648 35.97 -3.88 -12.79
CA GLU A 648 37.25 -3.46 -12.22
C GLU A 648 37.89 -2.35 -13.08
N PRO A 649 38.23 -1.18 -12.53
CA PRO A 649 37.82 -0.67 -11.21
C PRO A 649 36.30 -0.50 -11.13
N GLN A 650 35.75 -0.56 -9.91
CA GLN A 650 34.31 -0.38 -9.70
C GLN A 650 33.90 1.06 -10.07
N PRO A 651 32.87 1.27 -10.91
CA PRO A 651 32.47 2.62 -11.27
C PRO A 651 31.96 3.38 -10.05
N GLY A 652 32.49 4.58 -9.85
CA GLY A 652 31.86 5.55 -8.98
C GLY A 652 30.45 5.92 -9.49
N TRP A 653 29.62 6.43 -8.59
CA TRP A 653 28.26 6.87 -8.90
C TRP A 653 28.18 7.88 -10.05
N GLY A 654 29.17 8.78 -10.17
CA GLY A 654 29.22 9.77 -11.26
C GLY A 654 29.35 9.13 -12.64
N ILE A 655 30.19 8.10 -12.77
CA ILE A 655 30.37 7.35 -14.04
C ILE A 655 29.09 6.58 -14.36
N TRP A 656 28.49 5.93 -13.35
CA TRP A 656 27.23 5.22 -13.52
C TRP A 656 26.12 6.16 -14.01
N PHE A 657 25.96 7.31 -13.37
CA PHE A 657 24.93 8.30 -13.76
C PHE A 657 25.16 8.91 -15.13
N PHE A 658 26.42 9.16 -15.50
CA PHE A 658 26.73 9.68 -16.83
C PHE A 658 26.25 8.74 -17.95
N ILE A 659 26.32 7.42 -17.73
CA ILE A 659 25.85 6.41 -18.70
C ILE A 659 24.35 6.15 -18.53
N ALA A 660 23.92 5.81 -17.32
CA ALA A 660 22.59 5.27 -17.05
C ALA A 660 21.48 6.34 -17.17
N LEU A 661 21.70 7.58 -16.71
CA LEU A 661 20.63 8.59 -16.74
C LEU A 661 20.21 8.96 -18.17
N PRO A 662 21.12 9.26 -19.12
CA PRO A 662 20.72 9.52 -20.50
C PRO A 662 20.01 8.32 -21.14
N VAL A 663 20.52 7.09 -20.93
CA VAL A 663 19.90 5.87 -21.46
C VAL A 663 18.49 5.67 -20.91
N CYS A 664 18.30 5.83 -19.60
CA CYS A 664 17.01 5.69 -18.94
C CYS A 664 16.02 6.77 -19.37
N ILE A 665 16.44 8.03 -19.47
CA ILE A 665 15.57 9.15 -19.89
C ILE A 665 15.11 8.96 -21.34
N ILE A 666 16.01 8.62 -22.25
CA ILE A 666 15.65 8.39 -23.66
C ILE A 666 14.73 7.18 -23.77
N SER A 667 15.04 6.08 -23.07
CA SER A 667 14.18 4.89 -23.05
C SER A 667 12.79 5.20 -22.48
N LEU A 668 12.70 6.00 -21.41
CA LEU A 668 11.43 6.46 -20.83
C LEU A 668 10.59 7.23 -21.85
N LEU A 669 11.19 8.16 -22.60
CA LEU A 669 10.51 8.95 -23.62
C LEU A 669 10.03 8.08 -24.78
N LEU A 670 10.83 7.11 -25.24
CA LEU A 670 10.43 6.17 -26.28
C LEU A 670 9.29 5.26 -25.83
N ILE A 671 9.34 4.75 -24.59
CA ILE A 671 8.25 3.95 -24.01
C ILE A 671 6.99 4.80 -23.88
N TRP A 672 7.11 6.06 -23.47
CA TRP A 672 5.97 6.97 -23.40
C TRP A 672 5.33 7.18 -24.79
N ILE A 673 6.13 7.43 -25.83
CA ILE A 673 5.63 7.55 -27.21
C ILE A 673 4.94 6.24 -27.65
N LEU A 674 5.54 5.08 -27.36
CA LEU A 674 4.96 3.78 -27.66
C LEU A 674 3.59 3.60 -27.00
N LEU A 675 3.44 3.96 -25.72
CA LEU A 675 2.18 3.87 -25.01
C LEU A 675 1.13 4.85 -25.56
N LEU A 676 1.53 6.07 -25.97
CA LEU A 676 0.64 7.03 -26.61
C LEU A 676 0.11 6.54 -27.95
N VAL A 677 0.98 6.01 -28.81
CA VAL A 677 0.61 5.49 -30.14
C VAL A 677 -0.31 4.28 -30.01
N THR A 678 -0.01 3.42 -29.04
CA THR A 678 -0.66 2.11 -28.90
C THR A 678 -1.98 2.17 -28.13
N PHE A 679 -2.08 2.94 -27.06
CA PHE A 679 -3.29 3.06 -26.24
C PHE A 679 -4.14 4.30 -26.57
N ARG A 680 -3.57 5.34 -27.18
CA ARG A 680 -4.25 6.61 -27.52
C ARG A 680 -5.11 7.17 -26.37
N PRO A 681 -4.49 7.53 -25.23
CA PRO A 681 -5.21 7.85 -24.00
C PRO A 681 -6.10 9.12 -24.04
N ASP A 682 -6.01 9.97 -25.08
CA ASP A 682 -6.81 11.22 -25.16
C ASP A 682 -8.27 11.04 -25.54
N ARG A 683 -8.70 9.83 -25.94
CA ARG A 683 -10.09 9.64 -26.36
C ARG A 683 -11.04 9.70 -25.16
N GLY A 684 -11.60 10.89 -24.92
CA GLY A 684 -12.79 11.08 -24.08
C GLY A 684 -12.57 10.95 -22.58
N THR A 685 -11.35 11.18 -22.07
CA THR A 685 -11.08 11.14 -20.62
C THR A 685 -10.48 12.44 -20.11
N THR A 686 -11.18 13.10 -19.18
CA THR A 686 -10.68 14.26 -18.44
C THR A 686 -10.26 13.78 -17.05
N ILE A 687 -8.98 13.92 -16.73
CA ILE A 687 -8.44 13.47 -15.44
C ILE A 687 -8.60 14.59 -14.42
N VAL A 688 -9.17 14.26 -13.26
CA VAL A 688 -9.21 15.18 -12.12
C VAL A 688 -7.79 15.29 -11.55
N PRO A 689 -7.23 16.50 -11.43
CA PRO A 689 -5.86 16.68 -10.96
C PRO A 689 -5.75 16.28 -9.49
N ILE A 690 -4.66 15.59 -9.14
CA ILE A 690 -4.38 15.21 -7.75
C ILE A 690 -4.00 16.47 -6.97
N ARG A 691 -4.70 16.73 -5.86
CA ARG A 691 -4.35 17.83 -4.94
C ARG A 691 -3.05 17.47 -4.20
N PRO A 692 -2.07 18.40 -4.12
CA PRO A 692 -0.85 18.13 -3.39
C PRO A 692 -1.15 18.00 -1.89
N MET A 693 -0.46 17.07 -1.21
CA MET A 693 -0.43 17.07 0.25
C MET A 693 0.29 18.35 0.70
N LYS A 694 -0.44 19.25 1.38
CA LYS A 694 0.05 20.58 1.76
C LYS A 694 0.61 20.64 3.18
N ASP A 695 1.10 19.49 3.67
CA ASP A 695 1.66 19.39 5.00
C ASP A 695 3.04 20.05 5.04
N ARG A 696 3.30 20.82 6.09
CA ARG A 696 4.62 21.44 6.29
C ARG A 696 5.61 20.34 6.69
N PHE A 697 6.83 20.40 6.15
CA PHE A 697 7.90 19.46 6.52
C PHE A 697 8.18 19.54 8.03
N THR A 698 7.99 18.42 8.72
CA THR A 698 8.33 18.29 10.14
C THR A 698 9.86 18.35 10.33
N ALA A 699 10.34 18.82 11.48
CA ALA A 699 11.78 18.82 11.80
C ALA A 699 12.43 17.44 11.60
N LEU A 700 11.69 16.37 11.91
CA LEU A 700 12.13 14.99 11.69
C LEU A 700 12.29 14.63 10.21
N GLN A 701 11.36 15.09 9.34
CA GLN A 701 11.46 14.87 7.90
C GLN A 701 12.62 15.66 7.28
N TRP A 702 12.91 16.86 7.81
CA TRP A 702 14.11 17.62 7.46
C TRP A 702 15.39 16.88 7.85
N PHE A 703 15.44 16.31 9.06
CA PHE A 703 16.58 15.50 9.48
C PHE A 703 16.79 14.27 8.57
N ILE A 704 15.72 13.51 8.26
CA ILE A 704 15.79 12.35 7.36
C ILE A 704 16.27 12.77 5.96
N SER A 705 15.74 13.87 5.44
CA SER A 705 16.13 14.40 4.13
C SER A 705 17.59 14.86 4.12
N PHE A 706 18.04 15.53 5.17
CA PHE A 706 19.43 15.97 5.33
C PHE A 706 20.39 14.78 5.37
N VAL A 707 20.14 13.77 6.21
CA VAL A 707 20.97 12.56 6.30
C VAL A 707 21.01 11.80 4.97
N THR A 708 19.87 11.73 4.27
CA THR A 708 19.77 11.09 2.95
C THR A 708 20.64 11.82 1.91
N VAL A 709 20.49 13.14 1.79
CA VAL A 709 21.28 13.96 0.86
C VAL A 709 22.76 13.90 1.21
N LEU A 710 23.11 13.99 2.49
CA LEU A 710 24.49 13.87 2.95
C LEU A 710 25.09 12.51 2.55
N THR A 711 24.38 11.41 2.77
CA THR A 711 24.84 10.07 2.39
C THR A 711 25.08 9.97 0.89
N ILE A 712 24.18 10.50 0.07
CA ILE A 712 24.32 10.52 -1.40
C ILE A 712 25.54 11.35 -1.82
N LEU A 713 25.76 12.51 -1.21
CA LEU A 713 26.94 13.35 -1.47
C LEU A 713 28.23 12.63 -1.10
N LEU A 714 28.29 11.97 0.06
CA LEU A 714 29.45 11.18 0.48
C LEU A 714 29.74 10.03 -0.50
N TRP A 715 28.71 9.35 -1.01
CA TRP A 715 28.89 8.34 -2.06
C TRP A 715 29.41 8.92 -3.37
N CYS A 716 28.96 10.12 -3.77
CA CYS A 716 29.48 10.78 -4.97
C CYS A 716 30.94 11.21 -4.81
N LEU A 717 31.38 11.52 -3.60
CA LEU A 717 32.76 11.89 -3.26
C LEU A 717 33.62 10.70 -2.79
N SER A 718 33.15 9.45 -2.93
CA SER A 718 33.82 8.28 -2.34
C SER A 718 35.30 8.16 -2.73
N HIS A 719 35.65 8.42 -4.00
CA HIS A 719 37.04 8.36 -4.48
C HIS A 719 37.97 9.39 -3.81
N GLN A 720 37.45 10.55 -3.37
CA GLN A 720 38.26 11.53 -2.64
C GLN A 720 38.40 11.20 -1.16
N LEU A 721 37.49 10.37 -0.64
CA LEU A 721 37.34 10.03 0.77
C LEU A 721 37.82 8.60 1.11
N GLU A 722 38.33 7.87 0.13
CA GLU A 722 38.91 6.53 0.27
C GLU A 722 39.96 6.44 1.40
N PRO A 723 40.85 7.43 1.64
CA PRO A 723 41.81 7.35 2.75
C PRO A 723 41.19 7.34 4.14
N TYR A 724 39.96 7.86 4.29
CA TYR A 724 39.28 7.99 5.58
C TYR A 724 38.24 6.90 5.81
N PHE A 725 37.42 6.62 4.80
CA PHE A 725 36.30 5.70 4.91
C PHE A 725 36.59 4.32 4.30
N GLY A 726 37.68 4.16 3.56
CA GLY A 726 37.98 2.95 2.80
C GLY A 726 37.00 2.78 1.65
N ASP A 727 36.04 1.85 1.80
CA ASP A 727 35.09 1.48 0.76
C ASP A 727 33.72 2.19 0.95
N MET A 728 32.99 2.39 -0.15
CA MET A 728 31.62 2.92 -0.18
C MET A 728 30.64 2.14 0.72
N GLY A 729 30.89 0.85 0.98
CA GLY A 729 30.08 0.05 1.90
C GLY A 729 30.12 0.58 3.34
N VAL A 730 31.20 1.22 3.78
CA VAL A 730 31.30 1.80 5.13
C VAL A 730 30.42 3.05 5.25
N ILE A 731 30.39 3.89 4.20
CA ILE A 731 29.53 5.08 4.14
C ILE A 731 28.05 4.68 4.25
N ALA A 732 27.68 3.52 3.70
CA ALA A 732 26.31 3.02 3.75
C ALA A 732 25.80 2.70 5.17
N ILE A 733 26.68 2.55 6.15
CA ILE A 733 26.34 2.32 7.56
C ILE A 733 25.81 3.60 8.23
N LEU A 734 26.16 4.79 7.72
CA LEU A 734 25.74 6.08 8.27
C LEU A 734 24.21 6.21 8.45
N PRO A 735 23.36 5.97 7.42
CA PRO A 735 21.91 6.01 7.61
C PRO A 735 21.38 4.95 8.57
N LEU A 736 22.04 3.79 8.70
CA LEU A 736 21.67 2.78 9.71
C LEU A 736 21.86 3.33 11.11
N LEU A 737 23.04 3.88 11.40
CA LEU A 737 23.33 4.48 12.71
C LEU A 737 22.43 5.69 12.97
N ALA A 738 22.23 6.54 11.97
CA ALA A 738 21.42 7.75 12.12
C ALA A 738 19.94 7.44 12.34
N PHE A 739 19.33 6.49 11.62
CA PHE A 739 17.89 6.24 11.70
C PHE A 739 17.50 5.20 12.75
N PHE A 740 18.28 4.13 12.93
CA PHE A 740 18.02 3.18 14.02
C PHE A 740 18.56 3.69 15.37
N GLY A 741 19.69 4.39 15.38
CA GLY A 741 20.26 4.93 16.63
C GLY A 741 19.43 6.05 17.24
N THR A 742 18.73 6.85 16.43
CA THR A 742 17.80 7.89 16.91
C THR A 742 16.38 7.38 17.18
N GLY A 743 16.08 6.11 16.88
CA GLY A 743 14.74 5.52 17.03
C GLY A 743 13.72 5.92 15.97
N ILE A 744 14.15 6.57 14.88
CA ILE A 744 13.31 6.91 13.72
C ILE A 744 12.79 5.62 13.04
N LEU A 745 13.68 4.64 12.90
CA LEU A 745 13.34 3.28 12.49
C LEU A 745 13.40 2.34 13.70
N THR A 746 12.42 1.45 13.79
CA THR A 746 12.28 0.49 14.90
C THR A 746 12.76 -0.89 14.48
N LYS A 747 12.88 -1.81 15.46
CA LYS A 747 13.12 -3.24 15.22
C LYS A 747 12.17 -3.85 14.17
N GLU A 748 10.90 -3.41 14.14
CA GLU A 748 9.91 -3.91 13.19
C GLU A 748 10.25 -3.50 11.76
N ASP A 749 10.74 -2.28 11.56
CA ASP A 749 11.17 -1.81 10.24
C ASP A 749 12.37 -2.63 9.73
N PHE A 750 13.31 -2.97 10.62
CA PHE A 750 14.45 -3.84 10.30
C PHE A 750 14.00 -5.25 9.90
N ASN A 751 13.02 -5.82 10.60
CA ASN A 751 12.46 -7.13 10.26
C ASN A 751 11.70 -7.11 8.92
N ASN A 752 11.18 -5.95 8.52
CA ASN A 752 10.48 -5.74 7.25
C ASN A 752 11.42 -5.47 6.06
N PHE A 753 12.74 -5.45 6.26
CA PHE A 753 13.69 -5.36 5.15
C PHE A 753 13.57 -6.58 4.23
N LEU A 754 13.92 -6.40 2.94
CA LEU A 754 13.89 -7.47 1.94
C LEU A 754 15.09 -8.41 2.11
N TRP A 755 15.13 -9.13 3.24
CA TRP A 755 16.16 -10.10 3.59
C TRP A 755 16.35 -11.19 2.53
N THR A 756 15.28 -11.58 1.85
CA THR A 756 15.33 -12.52 0.72
C THR A 756 16.23 -12.04 -0.40
N ILE A 757 16.22 -10.73 -0.72
CA ILE A 757 17.07 -10.11 -1.74
C ILE A 757 18.51 -10.03 -1.25
N ILE A 758 18.73 -9.66 0.01
CA ILE A 758 20.07 -9.58 0.61
C ILE A 758 20.76 -10.94 0.53
N ILE A 759 20.06 -12.00 0.95
CA ILE A 759 20.57 -13.37 0.93
C ILE A 759 20.76 -13.88 -0.50
N LEU A 760 19.87 -13.51 -1.43
CA LEU A 760 20.04 -13.81 -2.85
C LEU A 760 21.31 -13.19 -3.44
N ALA A 761 21.55 -11.90 -3.17
CA ALA A 761 22.76 -11.21 -3.60
C ALA A 761 24.02 -11.83 -2.97
N ALA A 762 23.98 -12.14 -1.67
CA ALA A 762 25.08 -12.78 -0.96
C ALA A 762 25.40 -14.19 -1.48
N GLY A 763 24.39 -15.02 -1.75
CA GLY A 763 24.60 -16.36 -2.31
C GLY A 763 25.05 -16.33 -3.77
N GLY A 764 24.55 -15.38 -4.56
CA GLY A 764 25.04 -15.13 -5.91
C GLY A 764 26.50 -14.69 -5.95
N LEU A 765 26.93 -13.90 -4.96
CA LEU A 765 28.31 -13.52 -4.76
C LEU A 765 29.23 -14.67 -4.39
N ALA A 766 28.79 -15.48 -3.43
CA ALA A 766 29.46 -16.72 -3.06
C ALA A 766 29.63 -17.63 -4.29
N LEU A 767 28.60 -17.75 -5.13
CA LEU A 767 28.66 -18.52 -6.36
C LEU A 767 29.71 -17.93 -7.31
N GLY A 768 29.64 -16.64 -7.64
CA GLY A 768 30.59 -15.97 -8.54
C GLY A 768 32.05 -16.12 -8.10
N LYS A 769 32.33 -15.96 -6.79
CA LYS A 769 33.67 -16.20 -6.23
C LYS A 769 34.09 -17.66 -6.30
N ALA A 770 33.17 -18.61 -6.12
CA ALA A 770 33.46 -20.03 -6.29
C ALA A 770 33.80 -20.37 -7.75
N VAL A 771 33.04 -19.85 -8.73
CA VAL A 771 33.31 -20.08 -10.17
C VAL A 771 34.62 -19.44 -10.63
N THR A 772 34.93 -18.24 -10.13
CA THR A 772 36.21 -17.59 -10.42
C THR A 772 37.38 -18.40 -9.85
N SER A 773 37.29 -18.79 -8.57
CA SER A 773 38.37 -19.54 -7.89
C SER A 773 38.60 -20.94 -8.48
N SER A 774 37.56 -21.59 -9.03
CA SER A 774 37.71 -22.93 -9.63
C SER A 774 38.49 -22.88 -10.95
N GLY A 775 38.56 -21.73 -11.61
CA GLY A 775 39.09 -21.56 -12.96
C GLY A 775 38.13 -22.03 -14.06
N LEU A 776 36.86 -22.26 -13.74
CA LEU A 776 35.86 -22.65 -14.75
C LEU A 776 35.53 -21.50 -15.70
N LEU A 777 35.45 -20.26 -15.20
CA LEU A 777 35.16 -19.08 -16.03
C LEU A 777 36.19 -18.89 -17.13
N THR A 778 37.49 -18.99 -16.83
CA THR A 778 38.57 -18.83 -17.81
C THR A 778 38.46 -19.88 -18.93
N THR A 779 38.20 -21.15 -18.58
CA THR A 779 38.01 -22.23 -19.55
C THR A 779 36.83 -21.97 -20.49
N ILE A 780 35.67 -21.59 -19.93
CA ILE A 780 34.46 -21.28 -20.72
C ILE A 780 34.70 -20.04 -21.60
N ALA A 781 35.30 -19.00 -21.04
CA ALA A 781 35.57 -17.77 -21.78
C ALA A 781 36.56 -17.99 -22.92
N THR A 782 37.56 -18.85 -22.77
CA THR A 782 38.49 -19.19 -23.86
C THR A 782 37.76 -19.89 -25.01
N SER A 783 36.80 -20.78 -24.70
CA SER A 783 35.96 -21.47 -25.67
C SER A 783 34.96 -20.54 -26.40
N ILE A 784 34.37 -19.60 -25.67
CA ILE A 784 33.49 -18.58 -26.27
C ILE A 784 34.31 -17.60 -27.12
N THR A 785 35.47 -17.16 -26.61
CA THR A 785 36.34 -16.21 -27.31
C THR A 785 36.84 -16.79 -28.62
N SER A 786 37.19 -18.09 -28.69
CA SER A 786 37.57 -18.71 -29.97
C SER A 786 36.42 -18.73 -31.00
N SER A 787 35.18 -18.86 -30.54
CA SER A 787 33.98 -18.82 -31.40
C SER A 787 33.59 -17.40 -31.83
N VAL A 788 34.01 -16.39 -31.05
CA VAL A 788 33.55 -14.99 -31.17
C VAL A 788 34.68 -14.03 -31.58
N ALA A 789 35.92 -14.52 -31.71
CA ALA A 789 37.12 -13.73 -32.03
C ALA A 789 37.02 -12.92 -33.34
N ALA A 790 36.14 -13.31 -34.27
CA ALA A 790 35.91 -12.59 -35.52
C ALA A 790 34.90 -11.42 -35.40
N MET A 791 34.22 -11.26 -34.26
CA MET A 791 33.19 -10.23 -34.07
C MET A 791 33.79 -8.92 -33.54
N ASN A 792 33.40 -7.79 -34.13
CA ASN A 792 33.74 -6.47 -33.59
C ASN A 792 33.05 -6.25 -32.23
N LEU A 793 33.64 -5.43 -31.34
CA LEU A 793 33.12 -5.13 -29.99
C LEU A 793 31.65 -4.68 -29.99
N TYR A 794 31.24 -3.91 -31.00
CA TYR A 794 29.85 -3.50 -31.16
C TYR A 794 28.92 -4.69 -31.40
N ALA A 795 29.29 -5.59 -32.32
CA ALA A 795 28.52 -6.80 -32.60
C ALA A 795 28.46 -7.72 -31.36
N LEU A 796 29.56 -7.79 -30.60
CA LEU A 796 29.60 -8.52 -29.34
C LEU A 796 28.62 -7.95 -28.30
N THR A 797 28.60 -6.62 -28.17
CA THR A 797 27.67 -5.91 -27.28
C THR A 797 26.22 -6.18 -27.67
N CYS A 798 25.89 -6.11 -28.97
CA CYS A 798 24.57 -6.44 -29.48
C CYS A 798 24.15 -7.88 -29.15
N THR A 799 25.04 -8.86 -29.37
CA THR A 799 24.74 -10.26 -29.10
C THR A 799 24.49 -10.53 -27.62
N PHE A 800 25.34 -10.03 -26.72
CA PHE A 800 25.15 -10.22 -25.28
C PHE A 800 23.93 -9.47 -24.75
N ALA A 801 23.68 -8.25 -25.22
CA ALA A 801 22.48 -7.51 -24.88
C ALA A 801 21.21 -8.24 -25.36
N ALA A 802 21.20 -8.80 -26.58
CA ALA A 802 20.06 -9.57 -27.08
C ALA A 802 19.86 -10.86 -26.27
N LEU A 803 20.94 -11.57 -25.94
CA LEU A 803 20.90 -12.78 -25.13
C LEU A 803 20.29 -12.50 -23.74
N ILE A 804 20.79 -11.48 -23.03
CA ILE A 804 20.29 -11.16 -21.70
C ILE A 804 18.86 -10.62 -21.75
N ALA A 805 18.47 -9.87 -22.80
CA ALA A 805 17.10 -9.42 -22.99
C ALA A 805 16.11 -10.59 -23.03
N VAL A 806 16.46 -11.67 -23.74
CA VAL A 806 15.63 -12.87 -23.84
C VAL A 806 15.60 -13.60 -22.49
N ILE A 807 16.77 -13.91 -21.93
CA ILE A 807 16.87 -14.69 -20.68
C ILE A 807 16.16 -13.97 -19.53
N ALA A 808 16.42 -12.68 -19.33
CA ALA A 808 15.81 -11.88 -18.27
C ALA A 808 14.31 -11.57 -18.50
N THR A 809 13.76 -11.88 -19.68
CA THR A 809 12.30 -11.80 -19.90
C THR A 809 11.59 -13.04 -19.32
N PHE A 810 12.20 -14.22 -19.44
CA PHE A 810 11.62 -15.47 -18.95
C PHE A 810 11.95 -15.76 -17.48
N ILE A 811 13.13 -15.31 -17.03
CA ILE A 811 13.65 -15.47 -15.68
C ILE A 811 13.63 -14.10 -14.96
N SER A 812 13.80 -14.07 -13.65
CA SER A 812 14.02 -12.82 -12.90
C SER A 812 15.28 -12.07 -13.34
N HIS A 813 15.22 -10.73 -13.42
CA HIS A 813 16.34 -9.87 -13.81
C HIS A 813 17.60 -10.10 -12.94
N THR A 814 17.41 -10.29 -11.63
CA THR A 814 18.50 -10.52 -10.68
C THR A 814 19.21 -11.85 -10.95
N VAL A 815 18.45 -12.91 -11.20
CA VAL A 815 18.98 -14.23 -11.49
C VAL A 815 19.74 -14.22 -12.81
N ALA A 816 19.18 -13.59 -13.85
CA ALA A 816 19.86 -13.45 -15.14
C ALA A 816 21.20 -12.73 -15.00
N ALA A 817 21.26 -11.67 -14.18
CA ALA A 817 22.50 -10.95 -13.90
C ALA A 817 23.54 -11.81 -13.16
N LEU A 818 23.13 -12.62 -12.18
CA LEU A 818 24.02 -13.51 -11.44
C LEU A 818 24.72 -14.55 -12.34
N ILE A 819 24.00 -15.06 -13.33
CA ILE A 819 24.51 -16.11 -14.22
C ILE A 819 25.36 -15.51 -15.34
N ILE A 820 24.87 -14.44 -15.99
CA ILE A 820 25.43 -13.95 -17.25
C ILE A 820 26.57 -12.94 -17.03
N LEU A 821 26.50 -12.07 -16.02
CA LEU A 821 27.49 -10.99 -15.88
C LEU A 821 28.92 -11.48 -15.60
N PRO A 822 29.17 -12.50 -14.75
CA PRO A 822 30.52 -13.03 -14.57
C PRO A 822 31.11 -13.61 -15.85
N LEU A 823 30.26 -14.27 -16.66
CA LEU A 823 30.66 -14.81 -17.96
C LEU A 823 31.02 -13.68 -18.95
N VAL A 824 30.18 -12.65 -19.01
CA VAL A 824 30.39 -11.48 -19.87
C VAL A 824 31.68 -10.74 -19.50
N ARG A 825 31.96 -10.59 -18.20
CA ARG A 825 33.21 -10.03 -17.69
C ARG A 825 34.42 -10.80 -18.22
N GLU A 826 34.42 -12.13 -18.06
CA GLU A 826 35.57 -12.95 -18.43
C GLU A 826 35.83 -12.95 -19.94
N VAL A 827 34.76 -13.01 -20.75
CA VAL A 827 34.85 -12.87 -22.21
C VAL A 827 35.40 -11.49 -22.57
N GLY A 828 34.94 -10.42 -21.91
CA GLY A 828 35.41 -9.06 -22.14
C GLY A 828 36.89 -8.83 -21.78
N SER A 829 37.39 -9.53 -20.76
CA SER A 829 38.81 -9.52 -20.37
C SER A 829 39.70 -10.32 -21.33
N SER A 830 39.15 -11.35 -21.96
CA SER A 830 39.86 -12.24 -22.90
C SER A 830 39.95 -11.67 -24.32
N LEU A 831 39.35 -10.50 -24.59
CA LEU A 831 39.43 -9.83 -25.90
C LEU A 831 40.83 -9.27 -26.17
N PRO A 832 41.23 -9.15 -27.46
CA PRO A 832 42.51 -8.52 -27.84
C PRO A 832 42.68 -7.10 -27.28
N SER A 833 41.58 -6.35 -27.20
CA SER A 833 41.46 -5.09 -26.46
C SER A 833 40.45 -5.29 -25.32
N PRO A 834 40.86 -5.31 -24.05
CA PRO A 834 39.98 -5.66 -22.95
C PRO A 834 38.95 -4.56 -22.70
N HIS A 835 37.66 -4.93 -22.78
CA HIS A 835 36.52 -4.04 -22.54
C HIS A 835 35.44 -4.70 -21.64
N PRO A 836 35.80 -5.26 -20.46
CA PRO A 836 34.85 -5.99 -19.61
C PRO A 836 33.76 -5.06 -19.05
N ASN A 837 34.12 -3.85 -18.62
CA ASN A 837 33.18 -2.93 -17.99
C ASN A 837 32.09 -2.45 -18.96
N LEU A 838 32.42 -2.26 -20.25
CA LEU A 838 31.47 -1.92 -21.30
C LEU A 838 30.41 -3.02 -21.48
N LEU A 839 30.85 -4.27 -21.57
CA LEU A 839 29.95 -5.41 -21.81
C LEU A 839 29.08 -5.70 -20.59
N VAL A 840 29.66 -5.64 -19.38
CA VAL A 840 28.91 -5.84 -18.13
C VAL A 840 27.88 -4.73 -17.93
N MET A 841 28.24 -3.46 -18.18
CA MET A 841 27.33 -2.31 -18.05
C MET A 841 26.18 -2.40 -19.07
N SER A 842 26.49 -2.70 -20.33
CA SER A 842 25.46 -2.89 -21.36
C SER A 842 24.49 -4.02 -21.00
N SER A 843 25.03 -5.12 -20.48
CA SER A 843 24.25 -6.29 -20.10
C SER A 843 23.33 -6.02 -18.91
N VAL A 844 23.81 -5.33 -17.86
CA VAL A 844 22.97 -5.05 -16.68
C VAL A 844 21.87 -4.03 -16.94
N LEU A 845 22.15 -3.00 -17.76
CA LEU A 845 21.12 -2.07 -18.22
C LEU A 845 20.03 -2.82 -19.01
N MET A 846 20.43 -3.78 -19.84
CA MET A 846 19.51 -4.60 -20.61
C MET A 846 18.75 -5.62 -19.75
N ALA A 847 19.37 -6.20 -18.73
CA ALA A 847 18.69 -7.07 -17.77
C ALA A 847 17.52 -6.32 -17.09
N SER A 848 17.73 -5.05 -16.72
CA SER A 848 16.66 -4.20 -16.16
C SER A 848 15.59 -3.82 -17.18
N ALA A 849 15.96 -3.71 -18.46
CA ALA A 849 15.05 -3.36 -19.55
C ALA A 849 14.31 -4.56 -20.19
N ALA A 850 14.49 -5.78 -19.66
CA ALA A 850 13.81 -6.99 -20.12
C ALA A 850 12.37 -7.10 -19.56
N MET A 851 11.43 -6.36 -20.15
CA MET A 851 10.10 -6.12 -19.57
C MET A 851 8.97 -6.83 -20.34
N GLY A 852 9.26 -7.92 -21.05
CA GLY A 852 8.33 -8.58 -21.97
C GLY A 852 7.17 -9.34 -21.29
N LEU A 853 7.39 -9.85 -20.09
CA LEU A 853 6.43 -10.69 -19.37
C LEU A 853 6.10 -10.13 -17.97
N PRO A 854 4.90 -10.42 -17.41
CA PRO A 854 4.55 -10.02 -16.06
C PRO A 854 5.48 -10.59 -14.97
N THR A 855 6.07 -11.76 -15.23
CA THR A 855 6.95 -12.48 -14.30
C THR A 855 8.41 -12.02 -14.33
N SER A 856 8.82 -11.27 -15.35
CA SER A 856 10.22 -10.79 -15.51
C SER A 856 10.71 -9.97 -14.32
N GLY A 857 9.86 -9.07 -13.82
CA GLY A 857 10.23 -8.14 -12.75
C GLY A 857 9.08 -7.79 -11.80
N PHE A 858 9.44 -7.36 -10.59
CA PHE A 858 8.49 -6.96 -9.55
C PHE A 858 7.52 -5.84 -9.96
N PRO A 859 7.93 -4.77 -10.68
CA PRO A 859 7.00 -3.76 -11.18
C PRO A 859 5.92 -4.35 -12.09
N ASN A 860 6.31 -5.29 -12.96
CA ASN A 860 5.42 -5.93 -13.93
C ASN A 860 4.40 -6.83 -13.21
N MET A 861 4.87 -7.61 -12.23
CA MET A 861 4.02 -8.45 -11.39
C MET A 861 3.03 -7.62 -10.57
N THR A 862 3.47 -6.51 -9.98
CA THR A 862 2.61 -5.63 -9.18
C THR A 862 1.51 -5.01 -10.04
N ALA A 863 1.84 -4.61 -11.27
CA ALA A 863 0.88 -3.99 -12.18
C ALA A 863 -0.20 -4.97 -12.66
N ILE A 864 0.13 -6.23 -12.95
CA ILE A 864 -0.87 -7.23 -13.37
C ILE A 864 -1.79 -7.66 -12.23
N MET A 865 -1.33 -7.54 -10.98
CA MET A 865 -2.12 -7.81 -9.78
C MET A 865 -3.10 -6.68 -9.42
N MET A 866 -3.02 -5.51 -10.08
CA MET A 866 -3.95 -4.43 -9.83
C MET A 866 -5.36 -4.78 -10.32
N GLU A 867 -6.31 -4.70 -9.40
CA GLU A 867 -7.73 -4.99 -9.62
C GLU A 867 -8.57 -3.76 -9.28
N ASP A 868 -9.65 -3.59 -10.05
CA ASP A 868 -10.66 -2.58 -9.75
C ASP A 868 -11.38 -2.95 -8.44
N PRO A 869 -11.35 -2.09 -7.41
CA PRO A 869 -12.01 -2.36 -6.14
C PRO A 869 -13.52 -2.64 -6.28
N ALA A 870 -14.20 -2.01 -7.25
CA ALA A 870 -15.64 -2.10 -7.45
C ALA A 870 -16.06 -3.37 -8.20
N THR A 871 -15.34 -3.74 -9.26
CA THR A 871 -15.70 -4.89 -10.11
C THR A 871 -14.91 -6.17 -9.82
N GLY A 872 -13.78 -6.06 -9.09
CA GLY A 872 -12.87 -7.18 -8.83
C GLY A 872 -12.18 -7.72 -10.09
N ARG A 873 -12.21 -6.98 -11.19
CA ARG A 873 -11.55 -7.34 -12.45
C ARG A 873 -10.15 -6.75 -12.50
N ARG A 874 -9.19 -7.50 -13.05
CA ARG A 874 -7.83 -7.03 -13.30
C ARG A 874 -7.82 -5.98 -14.39
N TYR A 875 -7.06 -4.91 -14.19
CA TYR A 875 -6.90 -3.84 -15.18
C TYR A 875 -6.06 -4.30 -16.39
N LEU A 876 -5.04 -5.13 -16.15
CA LEU A 876 -4.10 -5.61 -17.17
C LEU A 876 -4.21 -7.12 -17.38
N ARG A 877 -3.97 -7.56 -18.62
CA ARG A 877 -3.83 -8.97 -19.00
C ARG A 877 -2.40 -9.26 -19.42
N VAL A 878 -2.02 -10.55 -19.42
CA VAL A 878 -0.69 -10.99 -19.92
C VAL A 878 -0.45 -10.55 -21.37
N GLY A 879 -1.50 -10.56 -22.20
CA GLY A 879 -1.44 -10.07 -23.57
C GLY A 879 -1.05 -8.59 -23.70
N ASP A 880 -1.41 -7.74 -22.72
CA ASP A 880 -1.02 -6.33 -22.71
C ASP A 880 0.50 -6.18 -22.49
N PHE A 881 1.10 -7.03 -21.65
CA PHE A 881 2.55 -7.10 -21.43
C PHE A 881 3.30 -7.61 -22.66
N LEU A 882 2.86 -8.71 -23.26
CA LEU A 882 3.52 -9.24 -24.45
C LEU A 882 3.53 -8.23 -25.60
N THR A 883 2.38 -7.59 -25.84
CA THR A 883 2.23 -6.71 -27.01
C THR A 883 2.87 -5.33 -26.85
N ARG A 884 3.14 -4.85 -25.62
CA ARG A 884 3.76 -3.52 -25.38
C ARG A 884 5.10 -3.61 -24.65
N GLY A 885 5.26 -4.56 -23.75
CA GLY A 885 6.49 -4.82 -23.00
C GLY A 885 7.63 -5.35 -23.87
N ILE A 886 7.36 -6.26 -24.82
CA ILE A 886 8.39 -6.72 -25.77
C ILE A 886 8.88 -5.55 -26.64
N PRO A 887 8.00 -4.78 -27.32
CA PRO A 887 8.45 -3.57 -28.03
C PRO A 887 9.20 -2.56 -27.15
N ALA A 888 8.75 -2.32 -25.91
CA ALA A 888 9.46 -1.45 -24.97
C ALA A 888 10.89 -1.96 -24.67
N SER A 889 11.06 -3.27 -24.53
CA SER A 889 12.36 -3.91 -24.32
C SER A 889 13.26 -3.76 -25.55
N VAL A 890 12.70 -3.93 -26.76
CA VAL A 890 13.44 -3.76 -28.03
C VAL A 890 13.85 -2.29 -28.25
N LEU A 891 12.98 -1.33 -27.92
CA LEU A 891 13.34 0.10 -27.99
C LEU A 891 14.47 0.42 -27.02
N SER A 892 14.39 -0.09 -25.78
CA SER A 892 15.42 0.11 -24.76
C SER A 892 16.74 -0.57 -25.17
N TYR A 893 16.68 -1.77 -25.75
CA TYR A 893 17.83 -2.45 -26.36
C TYR A 893 18.52 -1.55 -27.39
N GLY A 894 17.74 -0.95 -28.31
CA GLY A 894 18.24 -0.01 -29.30
C GLY A 894 18.98 1.18 -28.68
N VAL A 895 18.43 1.77 -27.62
CA VAL A 895 19.08 2.88 -26.89
C VAL A 895 20.37 2.44 -26.19
N ILE A 896 20.37 1.27 -25.55
CA ILE A 896 21.53 0.75 -24.83
C ILE A 896 22.68 0.48 -25.80
N VAL A 897 22.43 -0.21 -26.92
CA VAL A 897 23.48 -0.55 -27.88
C VAL A 897 23.96 0.65 -28.69
N THR A 898 23.19 1.74 -28.77
CA THR A 898 23.60 2.96 -29.49
C THR A 898 24.13 4.03 -28.56
N VAL A 899 23.25 4.70 -27.82
CA VAL A 899 23.59 5.80 -26.89
C VAL A 899 24.43 5.28 -25.74
N GLY A 900 24.04 4.16 -25.13
CA GLY A 900 24.80 3.55 -24.04
C GLY A 900 26.22 3.19 -24.48
N PHE A 901 26.36 2.47 -25.59
CA PHE A 901 27.66 2.12 -26.18
C PHE A 901 28.51 3.37 -26.48
N GLY A 902 27.91 4.40 -27.09
CA GLY A 902 28.60 5.65 -27.40
C GLY A 902 29.12 6.36 -26.15
N LEU A 903 28.29 6.50 -25.11
CA LEU A 903 28.68 7.11 -23.84
C LEU A 903 29.77 6.32 -23.12
N MET A 904 29.70 4.98 -23.15
CA MET A 904 30.73 4.11 -22.61
C MET A 904 32.07 4.29 -23.34
N ARG A 905 32.05 4.35 -24.68
CA ARG A 905 33.26 4.61 -25.48
C ARG A 905 33.90 5.96 -25.16
N VAL A 906 33.09 7.01 -24.91
CA VAL A 906 33.58 8.34 -24.53
C VAL A 906 34.31 8.31 -23.18
N LEU A 907 33.87 7.48 -22.24
CA LEU A 907 34.52 7.28 -20.95
C LEU A 907 35.77 6.39 -21.00
N GLY A 908 36.09 5.83 -22.17
CA GLY A 908 37.21 4.90 -22.34
C GLY A 908 36.92 3.48 -21.84
N TYR A 909 35.64 3.11 -21.72
CA TYR A 909 35.22 1.74 -21.39
C TYR A 909 35.44 0.75 -22.52
#